data_AF-A0A954M1Z9-F1
#
_entry.id   AF-A0A954M1Z9-F1
#
_cell.length_a   1.000
_cell.length_b   1.000
_cell.length_c   1.000
_cell.angle_alpha   90.00
_cell.angle_beta   90.00
_cell.angle_gamma   90.00
#
_symmetry.space_group_name_H-M   'P 1'
#
loop_
_entity.id
_entity.type
_entity.pdbx_description
1 polymer ?
#
loop_
_entity_poly.entity_id
_entity_poly.type
_entity_poly.pdbx_seq_one_letter_code
_entity_poly.pdbx_strand_id
1 'polypeptide(L)'
;MFFRPRSLFARKRRPQSCHVAVAALERLEERTLLSSVVHPDVNFGTNGQIAVPTGTDAIVQPTGNVLVTRTVGVTVTSTSAVVERYLPSGALDTSFGNQGTVNVAPNYAVNSSTSEIVARPGGGAFVLGRLRIAGESSDRHFIAALTANGQLDTTFGYLGHLQLGSTEFDGFSQQDLSAIDDIAVDLSGRLLLLRNDRINALAAPVSVVQRFTVAGDADRSFGTNGLPNSDGKSALPAGTIGTDLAVPNDGRVLVGLKTTGLSFNAAGVGRLLANGAMDFGFGLGGSVLFPIQDATANLKNAIDVKVEPAPNGQIYFGFGSNNPLAPAEPTTVGVLRLTSIGTPDPTYTTGGPLPGFHSSSLPAPANTDYELADLYLEGSGKLIIGLDEVVNQTGTRAPVLVRLNPNSAFDVTFDDDGILRPFSPARATGAIDIKAAPDGKLFSVLPIAAPNLGAPPALLLSQYLTGNIPIVGRSDDLYILDEATGELSQHIAQNNGTFVKTTLANFPGGQSWDTVVGDFDGDTLVDFAGRDANGRWKVYSTSTRQVSDWGKWNELVAWDEITAVDLNGDGRDDIIGRQSATGHFWAALSLGTRFRNEYFGRWSPTGYVDLMFGDFSGDGKADVLGFRETGAWVMGLTNDLGNHFGVRYKGNWNTQANNAWTNFSVGDFDGDGIVEVAAMAGVQGAWWLGNFDGAGRVQTQLMNDTSDRSSFLKWRDSRTADGVLVGDFNRDGRDDIIGTGAAGEWLTLQGNPLTYDTLQHFGLQPLGGSSRSVVGDYDGDGDSDIVSLNLATGRLFTARSTGGFFQQFNVGTISGFGPEDFLGSGEILR
;
A
#
# COMPACT_ATOMS: atom_id res chain seq x y z
N MET A 1 72.05 4.30 43.17
CA MET A 1 71.71 2.86 43.17
C MET A 1 70.31 2.74 43.75
N PHE A 2 69.23 2.32 43.09
CA PHE A 2 68.98 1.64 41.82
C PHE A 2 67.70 2.25 41.20
N PHE A 3 67.69 2.44 39.88
CA PHE A 3 66.56 2.95 39.09
C PHE A 3 65.57 1.83 38.73
N ARG A 4 64.27 2.16 38.74
CA ARG A 4 63.18 1.33 38.17
C ARG A 4 63.25 1.35 36.63
N PRO A 5 63.10 0.22 35.92
CA PRO A 5 62.73 0.25 34.51
C PRO A 5 61.20 0.24 34.36
N ARG A 6 60.70 1.23 33.63
CA ARG A 6 59.36 1.25 33.02
C ARG A 6 59.28 0.12 31.98
N SER A 7 58.36 -0.82 32.14
CA SER A 7 57.99 -1.73 31.04
C SER A 7 57.06 -0.99 30.08
N LEU A 8 57.60 -0.67 28.90
CA LEU A 8 56.81 -0.28 27.73
C LEU A 8 55.92 -1.46 27.33
N PHE A 9 54.65 -1.44 27.73
CA PHE A 9 53.62 -2.03 26.88
C PHE A 9 53.29 -0.97 25.83
N ALA A 10 53.89 -1.12 24.66
CA ALA A 10 53.41 -0.46 23.46
C ALA A 10 51.95 -0.94 23.26
N ARG A 11 50.98 -0.09 23.63
CA ARG A 11 49.69 -0.09 22.97
C ARG A 11 50.02 0.05 21.48
N LYS A 12 50.00 -1.06 20.74
CA LYS A 12 49.77 -1.00 19.31
C LYS A 12 48.47 -0.21 19.18
N ARG A 13 48.58 1.05 18.80
CA ARG A 13 47.45 1.77 18.20
C ARG A 13 46.95 0.82 17.12
N ARG A 14 45.73 0.33 17.28
CA ARG A 14 44.99 -0.25 16.16
C ARG A 14 45.14 0.78 15.02
N PRO A 15 45.54 0.39 13.80
CA PRO A 15 45.26 1.26 12.67
C PRO A 15 43.76 1.55 12.77
N GLN A 16 43.38 2.83 12.76
CA GLN A 16 42.01 3.19 12.47
C GLN A 16 41.75 2.71 11.05
N SER A 17 41.28 1.47 10.90
CA SER A 17 40.47 1.12 9.75
C SER A 17 39.24 1.99 9.88
N CYS A 18 39.10 2.97 8.98
CA CYS A 18 37.79 3.48 8.63
C CYS A 18 36.95 2.25 8.29
N HIS A 19 36.10 1.83 9.21
CA HIS A 19 34.97 0.99 8.85
C HIS A 19 33.99 2.01 8.29
N VAL A 20 34.02 2.19 6.96
CA VAL A 20 32.93 2.89 6.29
C VAL A 20 31.73 1.98 6.50
N ALA A 21 30.64 2.53 7.01
CA ALA A 21 29.38 1.82 7.10
C ALA A 21 28.94 1.53 5.66
N VAL A 22 29.11 0.29 5.22
CA VAL A 22 28.49 -0.18 3.99
C VAL A 22 27.06 -0.50 4.42
N ALA A 23 26.12 0.42 4.14
CA ALA A 23 24.72 0.07 4.13
C ALA A 23 24.60 -1.25 3.35
N ALA A 24 23.95 -2.25 3.95
CA ALA A 24 23.56 -3.43 3.22
C ALA A 24 22.63 -2.93 2.13
N LEU A 25 23.16 -2.80 0.91
CA LEU A 25 22.40 -2.30 -0.22
C LEU A 25 21.56 -3.48 -0.70
N GLU A 26 20.40 -3.62 -0.10
CA GLU A 26 19.32 -4.40 -0.68
C GLU A 26 18.83 -3.68 -1.94
N ARG A 27 18.23 -4.43 -2.87
CA ARG A 27 17.48 -3.88 -4.01
C ARG A 27 16.34 -2.99 -3.47
N LEU A 28 16.60 -1.70 -3.29
CA LEU A 28 15.55 -0.70 -3.11
C LEU A 28 14.62 -0.65 -4.34
N GLU A 29 15.07 -1.13 -5.51
CA GLU A 29 14.35 -0.96 -6.78
C GLU A 29 13.38 -2.11 -7.17
N GLU A 30 13.36 -3.24 -6.46
CA GLU A 30 12.31 -4.27 -6.68
C GLU A 30 11.33 -4.43 -5.51
N ARG A 31 11.58 -3.84 -4.35
CA ARG A 31 10.52 -3.61 -3.37
C ARG A 31 9.72 -2.42 -3.91
N THR A 32 8.55 -2.72 -4.48
CA THR A 32 7.57 -1.69 -4.82
C THR A 32 7.40 -0.82 -3.59
N LEU A 33 7.94 0.42 -3.62
CA LEU A 33 7.98 1.39 -2.52
C LEU A 33 6.83 1.14 -1.54
N LEU A 34 7.12 0.48 -0.42
CA LEU A 34 6.17 0.25 0.65
C LEU A 34 6.12 1.53 1.48
N SER A 35 5.49 2.55 0.88
CA SER A 35 4.96 3.68 1.63
C SER A 35 4.06 3.16 2.76
N SER A 36 3.60 4.05 3.64
CA SER A 36 2.75 3.76 4.81
C SER A 36 1.42 3.04 4.60
N VAL A 37 1.20 2.54 3.39
CA VAL A 37 0.06 1.84 2.87
C VAL A 37 -0.45 0.86 3.92
N VAL A 38 -1.74 0.94 4.21
CA VAL A 38 -2.50 -0.20 4.71
C VAL A 38 -2.15 -1.41 3.84
N HIS A 39 -1.28 -2.30 4.34
CA HIS A 39 -0.68 -3.31 3.48
C HIS A 39 -1.77 -4.20 2.85
N PRO A 40 -1.64 -4.51 1.56
CA PRO A 40 -2.35 -5.63 0.98
C PRO A 40 -2.11 -6.87 1.85
N ASP A 41 -3.17 -7.59 2.21
CA ASP A 41 -3.03 -8.84 2.97
C ASP A 41 -2.31 -9.86 2.10
N VAL A 42 -0.99 -10.00 2.28
CA VAL A 42 -0.13 -10.85 1.44
C VAL A 42 -0.58 -12.31 1.35
N ASN A 43 -1.42 -12.77 2.28
CA ASN A 43 -2.00 -14.11 2.24
C ASN A 43 -3.16 -14.26 1.24
N PHE A 44 -3.61 -13.17 0.63
CA PHE A 44 -4.68 -13.15 -0.36
C PHE A 44 -4.11 -13.02 -1.77
N GLY A 45 -4.23 -14.10 -2.56
CA GLY A 45 -3.78 -14.07 -3.96
C GLY A 45 -2.28 -13.88 -4.09
N THR A 46 -1.85 -12.98 -4.99
CA THR A 46 -0.45 -12.59 -5.17
C THR A 46 -0.28 -11.18 -4.62
N ASN A 47 0.52 -11.02 -3.56
CA ASN A 47 0.77 -9.74 -2.88
C ASN A 47 -0.53 -9.02 -2.46
N GLY A 48 -1.49 -9.76 -1.92
CA GLY A 48 -2.78 -9.22 -1.48
C GLY A 48 -3.78 -8.92 -2.58
N GLN A 49 -3.56 -9.44 -3.79
CA GLN A 49 -4.39 -9.15 -4.95
C GLN A 49 -4.79 -10.39 -5.75
N ILE A 50 -5.98 -10.35 -6.34
CA ILE A 50 -6.39 -11.22 -7.43
C ILE A 50 -6.93 -10.39 -8.59
N ALA A 51 -6.44 -10.65 -9.80
CA ALA A 51 -6.98 -10.08 -11.02
C ALA A 51 -7.91 -11.11 -11.67
N VAL A 52 -9.20 -10.80 -11.76
CA VAL A 52 -10.22 -11.66 -12.33
C VAL A 52 -10.59 -11.14 -13.73
N PRO A 53 -10.13 -11.79 -14.82
CA PRO A 53 -10.39 -11.30 -16.17
C PRO A 53 -11.90 -11.19 -16.43
N THR A 54 -12.35 -10.15 -17.15
CA THR A 54 -13.77 -9.93 -17.46
C THR A 54 -14.72 -9.96 -16.25
N GLY A 55 -14.21 -9.71 -15.04
CA GLY A 55 -15.01 -9.53 -13.84
C GLY A 55 -15.80 -8.23 -13.89
N THR A 56 -16.98 -8.21 -13.27
CA THR A 56 -17.89 -7.06 -13.29
C THR A 56 -18.15 -6.50 -11.90
N ASP A 57 -18.32 -7.36 -10.89
CA ASP A 57 -18.66 -6.98 -9.52
C ASP A 57 -18.33 -8.12 -8.54
N ALA A 58 -18.18 -7.84 -7.26
CA ALA A 58 -17.85 -8.81 -6.24
C ALA A 58 -18.52 -8.56 -4.88
N ILE A 59 -18.72 -9.64 -4.12
CA ILE A 59 -19.15 -9.57 -2.71
C ILE A 59 -18.28 -10.47 -1.84
N VAL A 60 -18.19 -10.10 -0.58
CA VAL A 60 -17.51 -10.89 0.45
C VAL A 60 -18.55 -11.57 1.33
N GLN A 61 -18.45 -12.88 1.47
CA GLN A 61 -19.34 -13.67 2.32
C GLN A 61 -18.89 -13.61 3.78
N PRO A 62 -19.78 -13.92 4.74
CA PRO A 62 -19.40 -13.93 6.15
C PRO A 62 -18.28 -14.92 6.51
N THR A 63 -18.05 -15.91 5.67
CA THR A 63 -16.95 -16.88 5.81
C THR A 63 -15.60 -16.36 5.34
N GLY A 64 -15.52 -15.13 4.80
CA GLY A 64 -14.34 -14.55 4.18
C GLY A 64 -14.12 -14.97 2.71
N ASN A 65 -14.97 -15.85 2.18
CA ASN A 65 -14.94 -16.20 0.75
C ASN A 65 -15.42 -15.00 -0.09
N VAL A 66 -14.89 -14.87 -1.30
CA VAL A 66 -15.28 -13.80 -2.22
C VAL A 66 -16.01 -14.39 -3.42
N LEU A 67 -17.21 -13.90 -3.73
CA LEU A 67 -17.88 -14.24 -4.99
C LEU A 67 -17.64 -13.11 -5.98
N VAL A 68 -17.24 -13.48 -7.19
CA VAL A 68 -16.98 -12.54 -8.29
C VAL A 68 -17.87 -12.89 -9.46
N THR A 69 -18.58 -11.90 -9.98
CA THR A 69 -19.35 -12.01 -11.23
C THR A 69 -18.47 -11.71 -12.43
N ARG A 70 -18.67 -12.44 -13.53
CA ARG A 70 -17.89 -12.31 -14.77
C ARG A 70 -18.79 -12.46 -16.01
N THR A 71 -18.42 -11.77 -17.08
CA THR A 71 -18.99 -11.98 -18.42
C THR A 71 -17.98 -12.69 -19.32
N VAL A 72 -18.19 -13.97 -19.61
CA VAL A 72 -17.23 -14.83 -20.32
C VAL A 72 -17.64 -15.01 -21.78
N GLY A 73 -16.68 -14.90 -22.71
CA GLY A 73 -16.91 -15.22 -24.12
C GLY A 73 -17.06 -16.73 -24.34
N VAL A 74 -18.18 -17.16 -24.94
CA VAL A 74 -18.45 -18.57 -25.31
C VAL A 74 -18.09 -18.82 -26.77
N THR A 75 -18.39 -17.86 -27.65
CA THR A 75 -17.92 -17.81 -29.04
C THR A 75 -17.49 -16.38 -29.36
N VAL A 76 -16.93 -16.15 -30.55
CA VAL A 76 -16.53 -14.80 -31.00
C VAL A 76 -17.67 -13.77 -30.99
N THR A 77 -18.94 -14.20 -30.97
CA THR A 77 -20.12 -13.33 -30.96
C THR A 77 -21.05 -13.58 -29.76
N SER A 78 -20.69 -14.45 -28.82
CA SER A 78 -21.56 -14.77 -27.68
C SER A 78 -20.90 -14.77 -26.32
N THR A 79 -21.67 -14.36 -25.31
CA THR A 79 -21.22 -14.20 -23.93
C THR A 79 -22.13 -14.93 -22.94
N SER A 80 -21.56 -15.33 -21.80
CA SER A 80 -22.28 -15.95 -20.68
C SER A 80 -22.01 -15.23 -19.36
N ALA A 81 -23.05 -15.03 -18.57
CA ALA A 81 -22.99 -14.57 -17.20
C ALA A 81 -22.54 -15.71 -16.27
N VAL A 82 -21.49 -15.48 -15.48
CA VAL A 82 -20.84 -16.48 -14.64
C VAL A 82 -20.54 -15.92 -13.25
N VAL A 83 -20.57 -16.78 -12.24
CA VAL A 83 -20.04 -16.48 -10.89
C VAL A 83 -18.92 -17.45 -10.54
N GLU A 84 -17.86 -16.92 -9.96
CA GLU A 84 -16.75 -17.67 -9.37
C GLU A 84 -16.66 -17.41 -7.88
N ARG A 85 -16.12 -18.37 -7.13
CA ARG A 85 -15.83 -18.19 -5.70
C ARG A 85 -14.35 -18.36 -5.43
N TYR A 86 -13.79 -17.45 -4.64
CA TYR A 86 -12.42 -17.47 -4.14
C TYR A 86 -12.44 -17.68 -2.63
N LEU A 87 -11.49 -18.47 -2.13
CA LEU A 87 -11.25 -18.69 -0.71
C LEU A 87 -10.70 -17.41 -0.05
N PRO A 88 -10.65 -17.32 1.29
CA PRO A 88 -10.06 -16.17 1.97
C PRO A 88 -8.56 -16.00 1.67
N SER A 89 -7.90 -17.02 1.10
CA SER A 89 -6.53 -16.97 0.60
C SER A 89 -6.41 -16.46 -0.84
N GLY A 90 -7.51 -16.10 -1.50
CA GLY A 90 -7.54 -15.71 -2.92
C GLY A 90 -7.40 -16.87 -3.91
N ALA A 91 -7.29 -18.12 -3.44
CA ALA A 91 -7.32 -19.28 -4.33
C ALA A 91 -8.75 -19.59 -4.81
N LEU A 92 -8.92 -20.05 -6.06
CA LEU A 92 -10.23 -20.46 -6.57
C LEU A 92 -10.80 -21.64 -5.76
N ASP A 93 -12.01 -21.48 -5.25
CA ASP A 93 -12.68 -22.52 -4.47
C ASP A 93 -13.33 -23.57 -5.38
N THR A 94 -12.57 -24.62 -5.69
CA THR A 94 -13.04 -25.73 -6.55
C THR A 94 -14.26 -26.50 -6.02
N SER A 95 -14.64 -26.32 -4.74
CA SER A 95 -15.84 -26.94 -4.16
C SER A 95 -17.14 -26.20 -4.51
N PHE A 96 -17.04 -24.97 -5.03
CA PHE A 96 -18.18 -24.17 -5.43
C PHE A 96 -18.64 -24.50 -6.85
N GLY A 97 -19.94 -24.69 -7.05
CA GLY A 97 -20.50 -24.88 -8.38
C GLY A 97 -19.88 -26.08 -9.11
N ASN A 98 -19.41 -25.85 -10.33
CA ASN A 98 -18.62 -26.78 -11.11
C ASN A 98 -17.16 -26.30 -11.15
N GLN A 99 -16.30 -26.88 -10.30
CA GLN A 99 -14.87 -26.58 -10.23
C GLN A 99 -14.56 -25.09 -9.95
N GLY A 100 -15.37 -24.43 -9.12
CA GLY A 100 -15.22 -23.03 -8.73
C GLY A 100 -16.09 -22.05 -9.50
N THR A 101 -16.84 -22.52 -10.50
CA THR A 101 -17.57 -21.67 -11.44
C THR A 101 -19.02 -22.10 -11.61
N VAL A 102 -19.92 -21.14 -11.82
CA VAL A 102 -21.36 -21.36 -12.04
C VAL A 102 -21.84 -20.50 -13.20
N ASN A 103 -22.46 -21.11 -14.21
CA ASN A 103 -23.22 -20.37 -15.22
C ASN A 103 -24.57 -19.96 -14.62
N VAL A 104 -24.82 -18.67 -14.53
CA VAL A 104 -26.05 -18.13 -13.92
C VAL A 104 -27.09 -17.69 -14.94
N ALA A 105 -26.75 -17.73 -16.24
CA ALA A 105 -27.67 -17.36 -17.30
C ALA A 105 -28.74 -18.43 -17.53
N PRO A 106 -29.99 -18.03 -17.86
CA PRO A 106 -31.00 -18.98 -18.34
C PRO A 106 -30.57 -19.65 -19.66
N ASN A 107 -30.87 -20.94 -19.82
CA ASN A 107 -30.43 -21.76 -20.98
C ASN A 107 -30.94 -21.28 -22.35
N TYR A 108 -31.95 -20.40 -22.38
CA TYR A 108 -32.51 -19.82 -23.61
C TYR A 108 -31.86 -18.48 -24.01
N ALA A 109 -30.94 -17.96 -23.19
CA ALA A 109 -30.19 -16.75 -23.53
C ALA A 109 -29.18 -17.05 -24.64
N VAL A 110 -29.14 -16.20 -25.68
CA VAL A 110 -28.09 -16.26 -26.70
C VAL A 110 -26.85 -15.47 -26.30
N ASN A 111 -27.03 -14.37 -25.53
CA ASN A 111 -25.97 -13.63 -24.87
C ASN A 111 -26.43 -13.30 -23.45
N SER A 112 -25.49 -13.26 -22.51
CA SER A 112 -25.74 -12.75 -21.18
C SER A 112 -24.50 -12.09 -20.58
N SER A 113 -24.75 -11.17 -19.64
CA SER A 113 -23.74 -10.46 -18.88
C SER A 113 -24.23 -10.26 -17.44
N THR A 114 -23.29 -10.06 -16.53
CA THR A 114 -23.56 -9.69 -15.12
C THR A 114 -23.42 -8.19 -14.93
N SER A 115 -24.14 -7.64 -13.95
CA SER A 115 -23.99 -6.24 -13.54
C SER A 115 -23.75 -6.09 -12.04
N GLU A 116 -24.41 -6.89 -11.21
CA GLU A 116 -24.37 -6.71 -9.75
C GLU A 116 -24.56 -8.04 -9.03
N ILE A 117 -23.98 -8.17 -7.83
CA ILE A 117 -24.18 -9.32 -6.95
C ILE A 117 -24.38 -8.87 -5.51
N VAL A 118 -25.33 -9.50 -4.81
CA VAL A 118 -25.63 -9.21 -3.41
C VAL A 118 -25.73 -10.50 -2.59
N ALA A 119 -25.18 -10.48 -1.38
CA ALA A 119 -25.18 -11.63 -0.49
C ALA A 119 -26.60 -11.94 0.04
N ARG A 120 -26.92 -13.23 0.17
CA ARG A 120 -28.17 -13.71 0.79
C ARG A 120 -27.86 -14.31 2.17
N PRO A 121 -28.79 -14.18 3.15
CA PRO A 121 -28.72 -14.95 4.39
C PRO A 121 -28.49 -16.44 4.12
N GLY A 122 -27.64 -17.08 4.92
CA GLY A 122 -27.27 -18.48 4.75
C GLY A 122 -26.14 -18.74 3.74
N GLY A 123 -25.49 -17.69 3.21
CA GLY A 123 -24.27 -17.80 2.40
C GLY A 123 -24.51 -17.98 0.90
N GLY A 124 -25.74 -17.76 0.40
CA GLY A 124 -26.04 -17.69 -1.03
C GLY A 124 -25.83 -16.28 -1.61
N ALA A 125 -26.30 -16.05 -2.84
CA ALA A 125 -26.26 -14.74 -3.49
C ALA A 125 -27.43 -14.54 -4.46
N PHE A 126 -27.81 -13.29 -4.73
CA PHE A 126 -28.56 -12.91 -5.92
C PHE A 126 -27.62 -12.24 -6.91
N VAL A 127 -27.78 -12.55 -8.19
CA VAL A 127 -26.96 -11.99 -9.28
C VAL A 127 -27.89 -11.29 -10.26
N LEU A 128 -27.72 -9.98 -10.43
CA LEU A 128 -28.37 -9.22 -11.49
C LEU A 128 -27.55 -9.33 -12.77
N GLY A 129 -28.24 -9.59 -13.87
CA GLY A 129 -27.62 -9.64 -15.19
C GLY A 129 -28.56 -9.20 -16.29
N ARG A 130 -27.99 -9.09 -17.49
CA ARG A 130 -28.71 -8.84 -18.74
C ARG A 130 -28.65 -10.07 -19.61
N LEU A 131 -29.72 -10.33 -20.35
CA LEU A 131 -29.79 -11.41 -21.32
C LEU A 131 -30.40 -10.93 -22.63
N ARG A 132 -29.89 -11.48 -23.73
CA ARG A 132 -30.48 -11.41 -25.07
C ARG A 132 -31.17 -12.73 -25.40
N ILE A 133 -32.39 -12.67 -25.91
CA ILE A 133 -33.11 -13.83 -26.46
C ILE A 133 -33.06 -13.77 -28.00
N ALA A 134 -32.95 -14.93 -28.64
CA ALA A 134 -32.99 -15.04 -30.09
C ALA A 134 -34.28 -14.42 -30.65
N GLY A 135 -34.15 -13.50 -31.62
CA GLY A 135 -35.29 -12.85 -32.26
C GLY A 135 -35.81 -11.60 -31.55
N GLU A 136 -35.24 -11.22 -30.40
CA GLU A 136 -35.57 -9.97 -29.70
C GLU A 136 -34.56 -8.85 -30.00
N SER A 137 -35.06 -7.62 -30.12
CA SER A 137 -34.24 -6.43 -30.41
C SER A 137 -33.67 -5.76 -29.17
N SER A 138 -34.13 -6.11 -27.98
CA SER A 138 -33.76 -5.50 -26.70
C SER A 138 -33.25 -6.54 -25.71
N ASP A 139 -32.28 -6.15 -24.88
CA ASP A 139 -31.87 -6.96 -23.73
C ASP A 139 -32.92 -6.87 -22.62
N ARG A 140 -33.05 -7.95 -21.86
CA ARG A 140 -33.88 -8.03 -20.65
C ARG A 140 -32.99 -8.21 -19.44
N HIS A 141 -33.48 -7.80 -18.27
CA HIS A 141 -32.80 -8.10 -17.01
C HIS A 141 -33.27 -9.44 -16.46
N PHE A 142 -32.37 -10.13 -15.76
CA PHE A 142 -32.70 -11.31 -14.96
C PHE A 142 -31.99 -11.25 -13.62
N ILE A 143 -32.57 -11.91 -12.65
CA ILE A 143 -31.94 -12.19 -11.37
C ILE A 143 -31.80 -13.70 -11.25
N ALA A 144 -30.59 -14.18 -10.98
CA ALA A 144 -30.34 -15.57 -10.61
C ALA A 144 -30.15 -15.68 -9.11
N ALA A 145 -30.72 -16.72 -8.50
CA ALA A 145 -30.53 -17.03 -7.10
C ALA A 145 -29.56 -18.20 -6.94
N LEU A 146 -28.52 -18.01 -6.13
CA LEU A 146 -27.54 -19.03 -5.81
C LEU A 146 -27.69 -19.48 -4.35
N THR A 147 -27.48 -20.79 -4.17
CA THR A 147 -27.25 -21.41 -2.87
C THR A 147 -25.79 -21.21 -2.42
N ALA A 148 -25.49 -21.50 -1.16
CA ALA A 148 -24.14 -21.37 -0.62
C ALA A 148 -23.08 -22.26 -1.30
N ASN A 149 -23.50 -23.33 -1.99
CA ASN A 149 -22.59 -24.20 -2.73
C ASN A 149 -22.54 -23.88 -4.23
N GLY A 150 -23.12 -22.75 -4.67
CA GLY A 150 -23.07 -22.31 -6.07
C GLY A 150 -24.05 -23.03 -6.98
N GLN A 151 -25.03 -23.75 -6.44
CA GLN A 151 -26.12 -24.28 -7.27
C GLN A 151 -27.21 -23.23 -7.42
N LEU A 152 -27.88 -23.18 -8.57
CA LEU A 152 -29.08 -22.37 -8.76
C LEU A 152 -30.18 -22.82 -7.77
N ASP A 153 -30.71 -21.86 -7.02
CA ASP A 153 -31.78 -22.08 -6.05
C ASP A 153 -33.12 -22.19 -6.77
N THR A 154 -33.47 -23.40 -7.20
CA THR A 154 -34.70 -23.67 -7.97
C THR A 154 -36.01 -23.34 -7.26
N THR A 155 -35.96 -22.95 -5.97
CA THR A 155 -37.14 -22.47 -5.23
C THR A 155 -37.42 -20.98 -5.47
N PHE A 156 -36.50 -20.27 -6.12
CA PHE A 156 -36.64 -18.87 -6.49
C PHE A 156 -37.07 -18.73 -7.95
N GLY A 157 -38.19 -18.05 -8.17
CA GLY A 157 -38.75 -17.80 -9.49
C GLY A 157 -38.95 -19.09 -10.29
N TYR A 158 -38.62 -19.04 -11.57
CA TYR A 158 -38.65 -20.20 -12.45
C TYR A 158 -37.25 -20.77 -12.61
N LEU A 159 -37.02 -21.98 -12.09
CA LEU A 159 -35.73 -22.69 -12.17
C LEU A 159 -34.53 -21.92 -11.58
N GLY A 160 -34.77 -21.05 -10.60
CA GLY A 160 -33.73 -20.23 -9.97
C GLY A 160 -33.57 -18.84 -10.58
N HIS A 161 -34.44 -18.47 -11.52
CA HIS A 161 -34.40 -17.20 -12.22
C HIS A 161 -35.68 -16.39 -12.03
N LEU A 162 -35.52 -15.09 -11.83
CA LEU A 162 -36.57 -14.09 -12.00
C LEU A 162 -36.24 -13.26 -13.25
N GLN A 163 -37.08 -13.34 -14.27
CA GLN A 163 -36.94 -12.51 -15.47
C GLN A 163 -37.73 -11.22 -15.29
N LEU A 164 -37.05 -10.08 -15.44
CA LEU A 164 -37.65 -8.76 -15.27
C LEU A 164 -38.14 -8.21 -16.61
N GLY A 165 -39.25 -7.47 -16.58
CA GLY A 165 -39.84 -6.83 -17.75
C GLY A 165 -40.80 -7.70 -18.55
N SER A 166 -41.53 -8.57 -17.87
CA SER A 166 -42.74 -9.18 -18.42
C SER A 166 -43.92 -8.73 -17.58
N THR A 167 -44.98 -8.26 -18.24
CA THR A 167 -46.20 -7.79 -17.57
C THR A 167 -46.86 -8.86 -16.69
N GLU A 168 -46.52 -10.14 -16.91
CA GLU A 168 -47.01 -11.28 -16.13
C GLU A 168 -46.29 -11.49 -14.79
N PHE A 169 -45.02 -11.05 -14.64
CA PHE A 169 -44.20 -11.37 -13.45
C PHE A 169 -43.84 -10.17 -12.58
N ASP A 170 -43.50 -9.01 -13.15
CA ASP A 170 -43.13 -7.81 -12.37
C ASP A 170 -44.04 -6.60 -12.65
N GLY A 171 -45.04 -6.76 -13.52
CA GLY A 171 -46.05 -5.74 -13.82
C GLY A 171 -45.47 -4.51 -14.54
N PHE A 172 -44.37 -4.66 -15.29
CA PHE A 172 -43.73 -3.58 -16.05
C PHE A 172 -43.67 -3.88 -17.55
N SER A 173 -43.55 -2.83 -18.38
CA SER A 173 -43.45 -2.91 -19.84
C SER A 173 -41.99 -3.15 -20.28
N GLN A 174 -41.78 -3.83 -21.42
CA GLN A 174 -40.43 -4.14 -21.94
C GLN A 174 -39.61 -2.90 -22.34
N GLN A 175 -40.22 -1.74 -22.55
CA GLN A 175 -39.52 -0.54 -23.04
C GLN A 175 -38.83 0.27 -21.94
N ASP A 176 -39.10 -0.05 -20.66
CA ASP A 176 -38.69 0.77 -19.51
C ASP A 176 -37.52 0.18 -18.71
N LEU A 177 -36.95 -0.95 -19.16
CA LEU A 177 -36.06 -1.79 -18.36
C LEU A 177 -34.61 -1.30 -18.22
N SER A 178 -34.22 -0.15 -18.77
CA SER A 178 -32.81 0.26 -18.80
C SER A 178 -32.25 0.81 -17.48
N ALA A 179 -33.05 0.91 -16.41
CA ALA A 179 -32.70 1.66 -15.20
C ALA A 179 -32.99 0.87 -13.92
N ILE A 180 -32.33 -0.28 -13.75
CA ILE A 180 -32.12 -0.84 -12.41
C ILE A 180 -30.82 -0.24 -11.92
N ASP A 181 -30.88 0.51 -10.83
CA ASP A 181 -29.73 1.24 -10.30
C ASP A 181 -29.03 0.50 -9.15
N ASP A 182 -29.79 -0.28 -8.36
CA ASP A 182 -29.24 -1.02 -7.20
C ASP A 182 -30.17 -2.17 -6.76
N ILE A 183 -29.60 -3.22 -6.15
CA ILE A 183 -30.33 -4.31 -5.48
C ILE A 183 -29.83 -4.54 -4.04
N ALA A 184 -30.76 -4.80 -3.12
CA ALA A 184 -30.45 -5.08 -1.73
C ALA A 184 -31.22 -6.29 -1.20
N VAL A 185 -30.74 -6.89 -0.11
CA VAL A 185 -31.38 -8.02 0.55
C VAL A 185 -31.63 -7.71 2.01
N ASP A 186 -32.85 -7.97 2.47
CA ASP A 186 -33.16 -7.82 3.89
C ASP A 186 -32.75 -9.05 4.73
N LEU A 187 -32.76 -8.91 6.05
CA LEU A 187 -32.42 -10.02 6.97
C LEU A 187 -33.31 -11.27 6.81
N SER A 188 -34.50 -11.13 6.21
CA SER A 188 -35.39 -12.27 5.92
C SER A 188 -35.06 -12.95 4.59
N GLY A 189 -34.06 -12.47 3.86
CA GLY A 189 -33.62 -13.00 2.56
C GLY A 189 -34.50 -12.54 1.39
N ARG A 190 -35.34 -11.52 1.58
CA ARG A 190 -36.17 -10.94 0.52
C ARG A 190 -35.35 -9.96 -0.30
N LEU A 191 -35.55 -9.97 -1.61
CA LEU A 191 -34.85 -9.10 -2.54
C LEU A 191 -35.61 -7.77 -2.69
N LEU A 192 -34.88 -6.67 -2.63
CA LEU A 192 -35.35 -5.33 -2.99
C LEU A 192 -34.58 -4.83 -4.20
N LEU A 193 -35.25 -4.04 -5.02
CA LEU A 193 -34.71 -3.54 -6.27
C LEU A 193 -35.13 -2.09 -6.46
N LEU A 194 -34.16 -1.23 -6.74
CA LEU A 194 -34.36 0.19 -7.03
C LEU A 194 -34.38 0.43 -8.54
N ARG A 195 -35.46 1.03 -9.04
CA ARG A 195 -35.59 1.43 -10.45
C ARG A 195 -35.86 2.91 -10.59
N ASN A 196 -35.39 3.48 -11.69
CA ASN A 196 -35.73 4.83 -12.13
C ASN A 196 -36.57 4.78 -13.42
N ASP A 197 -37.89 4.70 -13.27
CA ASP A 197 -38.80 4.57 -14.40
C ASP A 197 -39.03 5.91 -15.10
N ARG A 198 -38.98 5.91 -16.43
CA ARG A 198 -39.43 7.05 -17.25
C ARG A 198 -40.77 6.75 -17.86
N ILE A 199 -41.84 7.22 -17.21
CA ILE A 199 -43.22 7.00 -17.67
C ILE A 199 -43.44 7.55 -19.09
N ASN A 200 -42.71 8.60 -19.51
CA ASN A 200 -42.62 9.11 -20.90
C ASN A 200 -41.41 10.07 -21.06
N ALA A 201 -40.96 10.35 -22.29
CA ALA A 201 -39.78 11.20 -22.60
C ALA A 201 -39.81 12.64 -22.06
N LEU A 202 -40.98 13.13 -21.61
CA LEU A 202 -41.18 14.48 -21.06
C LEU A 202 -41.55 14.48 -19.56
N ALA A 203 -41.69 13.32 -18.93
CA ALA A 203 -42.02 13.21 -17.50
C ALA A 203 -40.73 13.14 -16.66
N ALA A 204 -40.77 13.73 -15.46
CA ALA A 204 -39.71 13.51 -14.47
C ALA A 204 -39.64 12.01 -14.14
N PRO A 205 -38.43 11.42 -14.01
CA PRO A 205 -38.29 10.03 -13.63
C PRO A 205 -38.98 9.77 -12.27
N VAL A 206 -39.61 8.61 -12.16
CA VAL A 206 -40.22 8.15 -10.90
C VAL A 206 -39.40 6.99 -10.40
N SER A 207 -38.73 7.18 -9.28
CA SER A 207 -37.99 6.10 -8.63
C SER A 207 -38.93 5.20 -7.84
N VAL A 208 -38.76 3.89 -8.00
CA VAL A 208 -39.60 2.87 -7.37
C VAL A 208 -38.70 1.84 -6.70
N VAL A 209 -39.03 1.50 -5.46
CA VAL A 209 -38.49 0.31 -4.78
C VAL A 209 -39.51 -0.81 -4.94
N GLN A 210 -39.07 -1.93 -5.49
CA GLN A 210 -39.88 -3.16 -5.55
C GLN A 210 -39.29 -4.22 -4.63
N ARG A 211 -40.13 -4.93 -3.89
CA ARG A 211 -39.72 -6.08 -3.06
C ARG A 211 -40.29 -7.39 -3.59
N PHE A 212 -39.45 -8.42 -3.56
CA PHE A 212 -39.79 -9.79 -3.87
C PHE A 212 -39.65 -10.67 -2.64
N THR A 213 -40.49 -11.69 -2.54
CA THR A 213 -40.39 -12.72 -1.52
C THR A 213 -39.12 -13.55 -1.70
N VAL A 214 -38.79 -14.37 -0.70
CA VAL A 214 -37.67 -15.33 -0.78
C VAL A 214 -37.82 -16.33 -1.94
N ALA A 215 -39.04 -16.54 -2.44
CA ALA A 215 -39.35 -17.39 -3.58
C ALA A 215 -39.36 -16.63 -4.92
N GLY A 216 -39.08 -15.32 -4.93
CA GLY A 216 -39.03 -14.51 -6.15
C GLY A 216 -40.39 -13.99 -6.64
N ASP A 217 -41.48 -14.29 -5.96
CA ASP A 217 -42.79 -13.65 -6.23
C ASP A 217 -42.81 -12.19 -5.75
N ALA A 218 -43.55 -11.32 -6.42
CA ALA A 218 -43.77 -9.95 -5.94
C ALA A 218 -44.37 -9.95 -4.51
N ASP A 219 -43.73 -9.23 -3.58
CA ASP A 219 -44.20 -9.14 -2.20
C ASP A 219 -45.33 -8.11 -2.08
N ARG A 220 -46.56 -8.58 -2.25
CA ARG A 220 -47.78 -7.75 -2.16
C ARG A 220 -48.02 -7.14 -0.77
N SER A 221 -47.26 -7.52 0.25
CA SER A 221 -47.30 -6.85 1.55
C SER A 221 -46.47 -5.55 1.59
N PHE A 222 -45.67 -5.29 0.54
CA PHE A 222 -44.84 -4.10 0.39
C PHE A 222 -45.51 -3.05 -0.52
N GLY A 223 -45.44 -1.77 -0.14
CA GLY A 223 -46.01 -0.65 -0.90
C GLY A 223 -47.18 0.01 -0.17
N THR A 224 -48.09 0.65 -0.92
CA THR A 224 -49.20 1.50 -0.43
C THR A 224 -50.20 0.80 0.51
N ASN A 225 -49.73 0.52 1.74
CA ASN A 225 -50.43 -0.01 2.90
C ASN A 225 -50.80 -1.51 2.88
N GLY A 226 -50.04 -2.37 2.19
CA GLY A 226 -50.32 -3.82 2.17
C GLY A 226 -51.71 -4.16 1.61
N LEU A 227 -52.27 -3.28 0.78
CA LEU A 227 -53.55 -3.50 0.11
C LEU A 227 -53.35 -4.48 -1.07
N PRO A 228 -54.27 -5.42 -1.30
CA PRO A 228 -54.09 -6.59 -2.18
C PRO A 228 -53.87 -6.33 -3.69
N ASN A 229 -53.73 -5.06 -4.11
CA ASN A 229 -53.47 -4.64 -5.50
C ASN A 229 -52.15 -3.85 -5.67
N SER A 230 -51.23 -3.84 -4.68
CA SER A 230 -49.87 -3.32 -4.90
C SER A 230 -49.00 -4.41 -5.53
N ASP A 231 -48.38 -4.13 -6.67
CA ASP A 231 -47.44 -5.04 -7.36
C ASP A 231 -46.09 -5.19 -6.62
N GLY A 232 -46.10 -5.04 -5.28
CA GLY A 232 -44.92 -5.03 -4.41
C GLY A 232 -44.06 -3.78 -4.55
N LYS A 233 -44.64 -2.65 -4.97
CA LYS A 233 -43.94 -1.43 -5.38
C LYS A 233 -44.22 -0.26 -4.44
N SER A 234 -43.21 0.56 -4.17
CA SER A 234 -43.35 1.83 -3.48
C SER A 234 -42.66 2.95 -4.25
N ALA A 235 -43.40 4.02 -4.52
CA ALA A 235 -42.88 5.19 -5.21
C ALA A 235 -42.16 6.13 -4.23
N LEU A 236 -41.02 6.65 -4.66
CA LEU A 236 -40.24 7.64 -3.93
C LEU A 236 -40.77 9.06 -4.18
N PRO A 237 -40.35 10.07 -3.40
CA PRO A 237 -40.84 11.44 -3.56
C PRO A 237 -40.69 11.95 -4.99
N ALA A 238 -41.73 12.59 -5.53
CA ALA A 238 -41.73 13.09 -6.90
C ALA A 238 -40.61 14.11 -7.13
N GLY A 239 -39.93 14.02 -8.28
CA GLY A 239 -38.81 14.91 -8.63
C GLY A 239 -37.45 14.48 -8.05
N THR A 240 -37.38 13.28 -7.45
CA THR A 240 -36.14 12.64 -7.00
C THR A 240 -35.80 11.42 -7.86
N ILE A 241 -34.50 11.14 -7.97
CA ILE A 241 -33.91 9.92 -8.51
C ILE A 241 -33.24 9.18 -7.35
N GLY A 242 -33.54 7.88 -7.22
CA GLY A 242 -32.82 6.98 -6.33
C GLY A 242 -31.51 6.52 -6.95
N THR A 243 -30.43 6.47 -6.18
CA THR A 243 -29.09 6.06 -6.66
C THR A 243 -28.47 4.91 -5.90
N ASP A 244 -29.00 4.59 -4.71
CA ASP A 244 -28.40 3.62 -3.79
C ASP A 244 -29.46 3.12 -2.80
N LEU A 245 -29.35 1.88 -2.33
CA LEU A 245 -30.36 1.15 -1.57
C LEU A 245 -29.72 0.39 -0.40
N ALA A 246 -30.06 0.77 0.83
CA ALA A 246 -29.61 0.06 2.03
C ALA A 246 -30.78 -0.41 2.90
N VAL A 247 -30.66 -1.62 3.46
CA VAL A 247 -31.71 -2.24 4.29
C VAL A 247 -31.15 -2.57 5.68
N PRO A 248 -31.28 -1.64 6.65
CA PRO A 248 -30.90 -1.91 8.04
C PRO A 248 -31.63 -3.11 8.66
N ASN A 249 -31.08 -3.60 9.77
CA ASN A 249 -31.59 -4.76 10.51
C ASN A 249 -33.02 -4.58 11.07
N ASP A 250 -33.52 -3.35 11.18
CA ASP A 250 -34.90 -3.06 11.57
C ASP A 250 -35.93 -3.25 10.43
N GLY A 251 -35.44 -3.60 9.23
CA GLY A 251 -36.24 -3.85 8.04
C GLY A 251 -36.75 -2.60 7.33
N ARG A 252 -36.41 -1.40 7.79
CA ARG A 252 -36.64 -0.17 7.03
C ARG A 252 -35.79 -0.18 5.75
N VAL A 253 -36.16 0.65 4.79
CA VAL A 253 -35.43 0.79 3.53
C VAL A 253 -34.95 2.22 3.41
N LEU A 254 -33.64 2.39 3.23
CA LEU A 254 -33.00 3.68 2.95
C LEU A 254 -32.71 3.76 1.46
N VAL A 255 -32.92 4.94 0.89
CA VAL A 255 -32.61 5.20 -0.52
C VAL A 255 -31.80 6.49 -0.61
N GLY A 256 -30.64 6.45 -1.26
CA GLY A 256 -29.91 7.64 -1.67
C GLY A 256 -30.70 8.41 -2.73
N LEU A 257 -30.99 9.69 -2.49
CA LEU A 257 -31.83 10.51 -3.37
C LEU A 257 -31.04 11.70 -3.91
N LYS A 258 -31.15 11.95 -5.22
CA LYS A 258 -30.79 13.24 -5.85
C LYS A 258 -32.01 13.86 -6.52
N THR A 259 -32.10 15.19 -6.57
CA THR A 259 -33.19 15.87 -7.29
C THR A 259 -32.87 16.05 -8.77
N THR A 260 -33.90 16.09 -9.61
CA THR A 260 -33.78 16.44 -11.03
C THR A 260 -34.50 17.74 -11.35
N GLY A 261 -33.82 18.68 -12.01
CA GLY A 261 -34.44 19.90 -12.57
C GLY A 261 -33.59 21.17 -12.40
N LEU A 262 -33.78 22.15 -13.29
CA LEU A 262 -32.92 23.34 -13.45
C LEU A 262 -32.99 24.39 -12.32
N SER A 263 -33.67 24.12 -11.19
CA SER A 263 -33.94 25.15 -10.17
C SER A 263 -33.72 24.69 -8.72
N PHE A 264 -33.48 23.40 -8.48
CA PHE A 264 -33.22 22.89 -7.14
C PHE A 264 -32.42 21.59 -7.20
N ASN A 265 -31.12 21.67 -6.89
CA ASN A 265 -30.23 20.51 -6.83
C ASN A 265 -29.92 20.17 -5.37
N ALA A 266 -30.31 18.98 -4.96
CA ALA A 266 -30.14 18.48 -3.62
C ALA A 266 -29.77 17.00 -3.64
N ALA A 267 -29.03 16.58 -2.62
CA ALA A 267 -28.79 15.18 -2.28
C ALA A 267 -29.38 14.87 -0.91
N GLY A 268 -29.70 13.61 -0.65
CA GLY A 268 -30.03 13.15 0.68
C GLY A 268 -30.61 11.76 0.71
N VAL A 269 -31.51 11.50 1.64
CA VAL A 269 -31.98 10.15 1.95
C VAL A 269 -33.50 10.09 2.00
N GLY A 270 -34.09 9.12 1.32
CA GLY A 270 -35.48 8.70 1.49
C GLY A 270 -35.56 7.50 2.42
N ARG A 271 -36.63 7.39 3.21
CA ARG A 271 -36.86 6.23 4.06
C ARG A 271 -38.27 5.66 3.92
N LEU A 272 -38.32 4.35 3.72
CA LEU A 272 -39.55 3.56 3.78
C LEU A 272 -39.55 2.72 5.06
N LEU A 273 -40.74 2.50 5.59
CA LEU A 273 -40.99 1.50 6.63
C LEU A 273 -40.80 0.08 6.06
N ALA A 274 -40.72 -0.92 6.94
CA ALA A 274 -40.58 -2.32 6.54
C ALA A 274 -41.76 -2.87 5.71
N ASN A 275 -42.90 -2.19 5.68
CA ASN A 275 -44.02 -2.51 4.80
C ASN A 275 -44.00 -1.72 3.47
N GLY A 276 -42.93 -0.96 3.21
CA GLY A 276 -42.79 -0.12 2.02
C GLY A 276 -43.58 1.18 2.05
N ALA A 277 -44.34 1.47 3.11
CA ALA A 277 -44.96 2.79 3.26
C ALA A 277 -43.90 3.85 3.56
N MET A 278 -44.11 5.07 3.09
CA MET A 278 -43.20 6.20 3.33
C MET A 278 -43.12 6.50 4.84
N ASP A 279 -41.89 6.61 5.38
CA ASP A 279 -41.69 6.84 6.82
C ASP A 279 -41.82 8.32 7.17
N PHE A 280 -43.04 8.80 7.41
CA PHE A 280 -43.28 10.21 7.78
C PHE A 280 -42.63 10.65 9.10
N GLY A 281 -42.07 9.73 9.90
CA GLY A 281 -41.25 10.05 11.07
C GLY A 281 -39.80 10.41 10.72
N PHE A 282 -39.41 10.30 9.45
CA PHE A 282 -38.09 10.61 8.93
C PHE A 282 -38.12 11.87 8.08
N GLY A 283 -37.46 12.93 8.55
CA GLY A 283 -37.39 14.19 7.81
C GLY A 283 -38.76 14.75 7.41
N LEU A 284 -38.82 15.40 6.24
CA LEU A 284 -40.06 15.95 5.68
C LEU A 284 -40.60 14.97 4.64
N GLY A 285 -41.81 14.45 4.87
CA GLY A 285 -42.47 13.55 3.93
C GLY A 285 -41.75 12.22 3.73
N GLY A 286 -40.97 11.75 4.72
CA GLY A 286 -40.17 10.53 4.59
C GLY A 286 -38.84 10.70 3.88
N SER A 287 -38.37 11.94 3.72
CA SER A 287 -37.09 12.24 3.10
C SER A 287 -36.38 13.42 3.76
N VAL A 288 -35.06 13.45 3.61
CA VAL A 288 -34.19 14.56 3.99
C VAL A 288 -33.40 14.93 2.75
N LEU A 289 -33.50 16.18 2.30
CA LEU A 289 -32.80 16.68 1.11
C LEU A 289 -32.00 17.94 1.49
N PHE A 290 -30.73 17.96 1.12
CA PHE A 290 -29.80 19.05 1.36
C PHE A 290 -29.49 19.75 0.04
N PRO A 291 -29.73 21.06 -0.06
CA PRO A 291 -29.24 21.85 -1.18
C PRO A 291 -27.72 21.75 -1.27
N ILE A 292 -27.19 21.41 -2.44
CA ILE A 292 -25.73 21.38 -2.64
C ILE A 292 -25.31 22.73 -3.20
N GLN A 293 -24.47 23.43 -2.45
CA GLN A 293 -23.98 24.76 -2.80
C GLN A 293 -22.46 24.85 -2.63
N ASP A 294 -21.81 25.66 -3.45
CA ASP A 294 -20.41 26.06 -3.21
C ASP A 294 -20.32 27.16 -2.12
N ALA A 295 -19.09 27.54 -1.75
CA ALA A 295 -18.83 28.59 -0.75
C ALA A 295 -19.39 29.97 -1.12
N THR A 296 -19.75 30.18 -2.39
CA THR A 296 -20.37 31.40 -2.92
C THR A 296 -21.89 31.26 -3.13
N ALA A 297 -22.49 30.19 -2.59
CA ALA A 297 -23.90 29.84 -2.67
C ALA A 297 -24.41 29.51 -4.10
N ASN A 298 -23.54 29.21 -5.06
CA ASN A 298 -23.99 28.67 -6.34
C ASN A 298 -24.42 27.22 -6.18
N LEU A 299 -25.55 26.87 -6.79
CA LEU A 299 -26.08 25.51 -6.76
C LEU A 299 -25.19 24.56 -7.59
N LYS A 300 -24.79 23.43 -7.00
CA LYS A 300 -24.11 22.32 -7.67
C LYS A 300 -25.09 21.17 -7.94
N ASN A 301 -24.86 20.34 -8.96
CA ASN A 301 -25.65 19.12 -9.18
C ASN A 301 -25.09 17.97 -8.34
N ALA A 302 -25.97 17.15 -7.76
CA ALA A 302 -25.59 15.83 -7.26
C ALA A 302 -25.35 14.86 -8.41
N ILE A 303 -24.22 14.17 -8.39
CA ILE A 303 -23.86 13.15 -9.38
C ILE A 303 -24.32 11.78 -8.88
N ASP A 304 -23.90 11.43 -7.67
CA ASP A 304 -24.22 10.18 -7.00
C ASP A 304 -24.45 10.40 -5.51
N VAL A 305 -25.22 9.53 -4.88
CA VAL A 305 -25.54 9.55 -3.45
C VAL A 305 -25.49 8.14 -2.91
N LYS A 306 -24.64 7.91 -1.91
CA LYS A 306 -24.48 6.62 -1.20
C LYS A 306 -25.03 6.70 0.21
N VAL A 307 -25.65 5.64 0.69
CA VAL A 307 -26.30 5.57 2.02
C VAL A 307 -25.85 4.34 2.80
N GLU A 308 -25.34 4.58 4.01
CA GLU A 308 -24.83 3.50 4.86
C GLU A 308 -25.45 3.57 6.27
N PRO A 309 -26.26 2.56 6.68
CA PRO A 309 -26.91 2.55 7.98
C PRO A 309 -25.96 2.11 9.10
N ALA A 310 -26.03 2.80 10.24
CA ALA A 310 -25.34 2.38 11.45
C ALA A 310 -26.22 1.48 12.34
N PRO A 311 -25.63 0.52 13.09
CA PRO A 311 -26.38 -0.35 14.02
C PRO A 311 -27.17 0.40 15.10
N ASN A 312 -26.74 1.63 15.44
CA ASN A 312 -27.41 2.49 16.41
C ASN A 312 -28.57 3.33 15.81
N GLY A 313 -28.87 3.13 14.52
CA GLY A 313 -29.91 3.85 13.79
C GLY A 313 -29.48 5.20 13.21
N GLN A 314 -28.22 5.63 13.38
CA GLN A 314 -27.66 6.74 12.60
C GLN A 314 -27.54 6.33 11.13
N ILE A 315 -27.47 7.31 10.23
CA ILE A 315 -27.38 7.09 8.79
C ILE A 315 -26.26 7.97 8.26
N TYR A 316 -25.28 7.36 7.61
CA TYR A 316 -24.26 8.09 6.86
C TYR A 316 -24.77 8.25 5.44
N PHE A 317 -24.63 9.44 4.87
CA PHE A 317 -24.88 9.64 3.45
C PHE A 317 -23.76 10.47 2.83
N GLY A 318 -23.27 10.01 1.70
CA GLY A 318 -22.26 10.66 0.89
C GLY A 318 -22.87 11.16 -0.40
N PHE A 319 -22.33 12.24 -0.95
CA PHE A 319 -22.69 12.70 -2.27
C PHE A 319 -21.48 13.22 -3.05
N GLY A 320 -21.43 12.93 -4.34
CA GLY A 320 -20.57 13.60 -5.31
C GLY A 320 -21.30 14.79 -5.95
N SER A 321 -20.58 15.86 -6.28
CA SER A 321 -21.19 17.06 -6.87
C SER A 321 -20.31 17.77 -7.90
N ASN A 322 -20.92 18.32 -8.95
CA ASN A 322 -20.25 19.16 -9.96
C ASN A 322 -20.96 20.51 -10.16
N ASN A 323 -20.23 21.47 -10.74
CA ASN A 323 -20.81 22.74 -11.16
C ASN A 323 -21.17 22.69 -12.66
N PRO A 324 -22.45 22.58 -13.04
CA PRO A 324 -22.83 22.51 -14.45
C PRO A 324 -22.57 23.81 -15.21
N LEU A 325 -22.43 24.95 -14.52
CA LEU A 325 -22.16 26.26 -15.12
C LEU A 325 -20.66 26.56 -15.21
N ALA A 326 -19.83 25.78 -14.53
CA ALA A 326 -18.37 25.85 -14.61
C ALA A 326 -17.79 24.42 -14.64
N PRO A 327 -17.87 23.71 -15.78
CA PRO A 327 -17.47 22.29 -15.89
C PRO A 327 -15.97 22.04 -15.66
N ALA A 328 -15.16 23.09 -15.58
CA ALA A 328 -13.74 23.03 -15.27
C ALA A 328 -13.46 23.13 -13.75
N GLU A 329 -14.47 23.38 -12.93
CA GLU A 329 -14.36 23.34 -11.47
C GLU A 329 -14.35 21.88 -10.98
N PRO A 330 -13.48 21.52 -10.03
CA PRO A 330 -13.37 20.15 -9.55
C PRO A 330 -14.67 19.61 -8.97
N THR A 331 -14.93 18.32 -9.18
CA THR A 331 -15.97 17.61 -8.45
C THR A 331 -15.65 17.60 -6.95
N THR A 332 -16.69 17.78 -6.13
CA THR A 332 -16.57 17.77 -4.67
C THR A 332 -17.41 16.67 -4.06
N VAL A 333 -16.81 15.90 -3.15
CA VAL A 333 -17.50 14.88 -2.35
C VAL A 333 -17.76 15.44 -0.95
N GLY A 334 -18.97 15.19 -0.45
CA GLY A 334 -19.35 15.50 0.93
C GLY A 334 -19.96 14.28 1.60
N VAL A 335 -19.68 14.07 2.89
CA VAL A 335 -20.29 13.02 3.69
C VAL A 335 -20.83 13.58 4.99
N LEU A 336 -22.09 13.32 5.28
CA LEU A 336 -22.77 13.76 6.49
C LEU A 336 -23.32 12.56 7.27
N ARG A 337 -23.58 12.78 8.55
CA ARG A 337 -24.29 11.84 9.42
C ARG A 337 -25.63 12.40 9.84
N LEU A 338 -26.67 11.59 9.73
CA LEU A 338 -28.03 11.85 10.19
C LEU A 338 -28.33 11.02 11.45
N THR A 339 -29.18 11.56 12.30
CA THR A 339 -29.82 10.81 13.39
C THR A 339 -30.85 9.83 12.85
N SER A 340 -31.37 8.96 13.73
CA SER A 340 -32.43 8.01 13.39
C SER A 340 -33.76 8.63 12.98
N ILE A 341 -33.93 9.96 13.10
CA ILE A 341 -35.11 10.71 12.62
C ILE A 341 -34.79 11.61 11.42
N GLY A 342 -33.55 11.56 10.90
CA GLY A 342 -33.15 12.30 9.70
C GLY A 342 -32.68 13.74 9.94
N THR A 343 -32.41 14.12 11.19
CA THR A 343 -31.76 15.41 11.46
C THR A 343 -30.25 15.28 11.32
N PRO A 344 -29.53 16.28 10.75
CA PRO A 344 -28.07 16.30 10.79
C PRO A 344 -27.55 16.12 12.22
N ASP A 345 -26.54 15.28 12.37
CA ASP A 345 -25.83 15.11 13.64
C ASP A 345 -24.78 16.21 13.79
N PRO A 346 -24.97 17.18 14.70
CA PRO A 346 -24.04 18.28 14.88
C PRO A 346 -22.69 17.86 15.49
N THR A 347 -22.55 16.60 15.92
CA THR A 347 -21.30 16.08 16.50
C THR A 347 -20.35 15.50 15.44
N TYR A 348 -20.79 15.40 14.18
CA TYR A 348 -19.99 14.88 13.06
C TYR A 348 -19.51 16.05 12.19
N THR A 349 -18.43 16.74 12.57
CA THR A 349 -18.01 18.02 11.95
C THR A 349 -16.56 18.03 11.46
N THR A 350 -16.31 18.54 10.25
CA THR A 350 -15.03 19.16 9.85
C THR A 350 -15.25 20.50 9.11
N GLY A 351 -14.51 21.54 9.52
CA GLY A 351 -14.05 22.67 8.69
C GLY A 351 -15.01 23.59 7.91
N GLY A 352 -16.31 23.31 7.79
CA GLY A 352 -17.24 24.04 6.90
C GLY A 352 -18.57 24.46 7.55
N PRO A 353 -19.48 25.13 6.80
CA PRO A 353 -20.80 25.55 7.28
C PRO A 353 -21.78 24.40 7.50
N LEU A 354 -21.48 23.18 7.01
CA LEU A 354 -22.25 21.95 7.25
C LEU A 354 -21.40 20.95 8.06
N PRO A 355 -21.99 20.20 9.02
CA PRO A 355 -21.31 19.11 9.71
C PRO A 355 -20.99 17.96 8.74
N GLY A 356 -19.72 17.61 8.56
CA GLY A 356 -19.35 16.42 7.81
C GLY A 356 -17.90 16.41 7.32
N PHE A 357 -17.59 15.47 6.43
CA PHE A 357 -16.35 15.42 5.65
C PHE A 357 -16.55 16.09 4.29
N HIS A 358 -15.49 16.71 3.77
CA HIS A 358 -15.44 17.31 2.44
C HIS A 358 -14.14 16.94 1.73
N SER A 359 -14.20 16.52 0.46
CA SER A 359 -12.98 16.13 -0.29
C SER A 359 -11.95 17.25 -0.44
N SER A 360 -12.35 18.52 -0.31
CA SER A 360 -11.42 19.65 -0.27
C SER A 360 -10.50 19.65 0.94
N SER A 361 -10.74 18.78 1.93
CA SER A 361 -9.83 18.56 3.07
C SER A 361 -8.73 17.54 2.78
N LEU A 362 -8.76 16.86 1.62
CA LEU A 362 -7.71 15.93 1.20
C LEU A 362 -6.51 16.71 0.64
N PRO A 363 -5.27 16.29 0.93
CA PRO A 363 -4.10 16.74 0.20
C PRO A 363 -4.18 16.19 -1.24
N ALA A 364 -4.52 17.07 -2.19
CA ALA A 364 -4.75 16.70 -3.58
C ALA A 364 -3.62 17.24 -4.47
N PRO A 365 -3.09 16.45 -5.42
CA PRO A 365 -2.24 16.97 -6.48
C PRO A 365 -2.99 18.05 -7.29
N ALA A 366 -2.27 19.06 -7.79
CA ALA A 366 -2.90 20.11 -8.59
C ALA A 366 -3.65 19.52 -9.81
N ASN A 367 -4.90 19.93 -10.01
CA ASN A 367 -5.80 19.51 -11.12
C ASN A 367 -6.41 18.10 -11.01
N THR A 368 -6.72 17.64 -9.80
CA THR A 368 -7.43 16.37 -9.55
C THR A 368 -8.85 16.60 -9.04
N ASP A 369 -9.75 15.72 -9.48
CA ASP A 369 -11.16 15.68 -9.11
C ASP A 369 -11.43 14.43 -8.26
N TYR A 370 -12.41 14.49 -7.35
CA TYR A 370 -12.81 13.31 -6.56
C TYR A 370 -14.26 12.93 -6.87
N GLU A 371 -14.50 11.67 -7.22
CA GLU A 371 -15.85 11.11 -7.37
C GLU A 371 -16.13 10.15 -6.21
N LEU A 372 -17.34 10.23 -5.64
CA LEU A 372 -17.77 9.29 -4.62
C LEU A 372 -18.14 7.97 -5.31
N ALA A 373 -17.58 6.89 -4.79
CA ALA A 373 -17.79 5.56 -5.34
C ALA A 373 -18.61 4.68 -4.39
N ASP A 374 -18.23 4.61 -3.11
CA ASP A 374 -18.95 3.83 -2.11
C ASP A 374 -18.72 4.33 -0.67
N LEU A 375 -19.56 3.88 0.27
CA LEU A 375 -19.42 4.09 1.71
C LEU A 375 -19.52 2.77 2.47
N TYR A 376 -18.67 2.58 3.47
CA TYR A 376 -18.73 1.42 4.34
C TYR A 376 -18.53 1.79 5.80
N LEU A 377 -19.42 1.32 6.68
CA LEU A 377 -19.28 1.52 8.13
C LEU A 377 -18.70 0.26 8.79
N GLU A 378 -17.50 0.40 9.35
CA GLU A 378 -16.88 -0.66 10.13
C GLU A 378 -17.68 -0.93 11.42
N GLY A 379 -17.62 -2.17 11.93
CA GLY A 379 -18.18 -2.51 13.24
C GLY A 379 -17.59 -1.71 14.41
N SER A 380 -16.43 -1.07 14.20
CA SER A 380 -15.78 -0.13 15.12
C SER A 380 -16.50 1.23 15.22
N GLY A 381 -17.35 1.56 14.25
CA GLY A 381 -17.98 2.88 14.08
C GLY A 381 -17.16 3.87 13.24
N LYS A 382 -16.00 3.47 12.73
CA LYS A 382 -15.23 4.24 11.73
C LYS A 382 -15.85 4.08 10.35
N LEU A 383 -15.82 5.14 9.54
CA LEU A 383 -16.39 5.16 8.20
C LEU A 383 -15.26 5.10 7.15
N ILE A 384 -15.39 4.22 6.18
CA ILE A 384 -14.56 4.19 4.97
C ILE A 384 -15.32 4.88 3.84
N ILE A 385 -14.64 5.77 3.13
CA ILE A 385 -15.14 6.44 1.93
C ILE A 385 -14.30 5.96 0.75
N GLY A 386 -14.97 5.41 -0.26
CA GLY A 386 -14.36 5.05 -1.53
C GLY A 386 -14.46 6.21 -2.49
N LEU A 387 -13.31 6.66 -2.97
CA LEU A 387 -13.21 7.77 -3.91
C LEU A 387 -12.45 7.32 -5.15
N ASP A 388 -12.83 7.86 -6.29
CA ASP A 388 -11.96 7.91 -7.46
C ASP A 388 -11.31 9.28 -7.56
N GLU A 389 -9.98 9.32 -7.51
CA GLU A 389 -9.17 10.47 -7.90
C GLU A 389 -9.04 10.49 -9.42
N VAL A 390 -9.55 11.54 -10.06
CA VAL A 390 -9.59 11.71 -11.51
C VAL A 390 -8.61 12.80 -11.91
N VAL A 391 -7.60 12.46 -12.71
CA VAL A 391 -6.63 13.43 -13.23
C VAL A 391 -7.19 14.09 -14.50
N ASN A 392 -7.55 15.38 -14.40
CA ASN A 392 -8.33 16.10 -15.41
C ASN A 392 -7.72 16.13 -16.83
N GLN A 393 -6.40 16.05 -16.97
CA GLN A 393 -5.73 16.16 -18.27
C GLN A 393 -5.65 14.83 -19.04
N THR A 394 -5.64 13.70 -18.32
CA THR A 394 -5.49 12.37 -18.91
C THR A 394 -6.75 11.52 -18.80
N GLY A 395 -7.72 11.91 -17.96
CA GLY A 395 -8.91 11.13 -17.64
C GLY A 395 -8.61 9.87 -16.83
N THR A 396 -7.38 9.77 -16.31
CA THR A 396 -6.91 8.62 -15.55
C THR A 396 -7.57 8.61 -14.17
N ARG A 397 -8.05 7.44 -13.74
CA ARG A 397 -8.64 7.23 -12.42
C ARG A 397 -7.64 6.51 -11.50
N ALA A 398 -7.61 6.90 -10.23
CA ALA A 398 -6.92 6.17 -9.17
C ALA A 398 -7.86 6.03 -7.97
N PRO A 399 -8.03 4.84 -7.40
CA PRO A 399 -8.84 4.70 -6.21
C PRO A 399 -8.15 5.35 -5.02
N VAL A 400 -8.96 5.89 -4.11
CA VAL A 400 -8.54 6.45 -2.83
C VAL A 400 -9.54 5.99 -1.77
N LEU A 401 -9.05 5.38 -0.69
CA LEU A 401 -9.87 5.05 0.46
C LEU A 401 -9.58 6.05 1.57
N VAL A 402 -10.61 6.62 2.17
CA VAL A 402 -10.46 7.53 3.31
C VAL A 402 -11.12 6.89 4.52
N ARG A 403 -10.38 6.70 5.62
CA ARG A 403 -10.95 6.23 6.89
C ARG A 403 -11.14 7.41 7.84
N LEU A 404 -12.37 7.55 8.32
CA LEU A 404 -12.77 8.58 9.27
C LEU A 404 -13.15 7.97 10.61
N ASN A 405 -12.74 8.64 11.67
CA ASN A 405 -13.21 8.37 13.02
C ASN A 405 -14.71 8.70 13.17
N PRO A 406 -15.40 8.19 14.21
CA PRO A 406 -16.81 8.50 14.48
C PRO A 406 -17.12 10.00 14.66
N ASN A 407 -16.11 10.86 14.76
CA ASN A 407 -16.26 12.33 14.84
C ASN A 407 -15.93 13.04 13.52
N SER A 408 -15.79 12.31 12.40
CA SER A 408 -15.39 12.77 11.05
C SER A 408 -13.94 13.24 10.89
N ALA A 409 -13.11 13.19 11.94
CA ALA A 409 -11.68 13.42 11.78
C ALA A 409 -11.03 12.24 11.03
N PHE A 410 -10.01 12.53 10.22
CA PHE A 410 -9.18 11.49 9.62
C PHE A 410 -8.65 10.54 10.69
N ASP A 411 -8.69 9.25 10.38
CA ASP A 411 -8.14 8.22 11.23
C ASP A 411 -6.68 7.98 10.91
N VAL A 412 -5.79 8.72 11.58
CA VAL A 412 -4.33 8.65 11.41
C VAL A 412 -3.72 7.28 11.73
N THR A 413 -4.52 6.29 12.15
CA THR A 413 -4.08 4.88 12.23
C THR A 413 -4.35 4.09 10.94
N PHE A 414 -4.78 4.76 9.87
CA PHE A 414 -5.03 4.22 8.54
C PHE A 414 -4.16 4.96 7.53
N ASP A 415 -3.15 4.29 6.97
CA ASP A 415 -2.16 4.90 6.07
C ASP A 415 -1.53 6.21 6.60
N ASP A 416 -1.32 6.30 7.93
CA ASP A 416 -0.74 7.43 8.69
C ASP A 416 -1.47 8.80 8.62
N ASP A 417 -2.19 9.11 7.55
CA ASP A 417 -2.94 10.35 7.34
C ASP A 417 -4.45 10.15 7.24
N GLY A 418 -4.92 8.90 7.31
CA GLY A 418 -6.31 8.51 7.13
C GLY A 418 -6.70 8.24 5.67
N ILE A 419 -5.75 8.21 4.73
CA ILE A 419 -5.99 8.20 3.28
C ILE A 419 -5.09 7.16 2.60
N LEU A 420 -5.71 6.06 2.17
CA LEU A 420 -5.05 5.01 1.40
C LEU A 420 -5.14 5.26 -0.10
N ARG A 421 -3.99 5.24 -0.79
CA ARG A 421 -3.90 5.27 -2.27
C ARG A 421 -3.32 3.97 -2.80
N PRO A 422 -4.16 2.93 -2.97
CA PRO A 422 -3.64 1.58 -3.12
C PRO A 422 -2.96 1.28 -4.46
N PHE A 423 -3.03 2.17 -5.47
CA PHE A 423 -2.42 1.91 -6.78
C PHE A 423 -1.92 3.17 -7.47
N SER A 424 -0.86 3.01 -8.27
CA SER A 424 -0.43 4.02 -9.25
C SER A 424 -1.47 4.16 -10.38
N PRO A 425 -1.78 5.40 -10.83
CA PRO A 425 -2.93 5.73 -11.68
C PRO A 425 -3.06 4.98 -13.02
N ALA A 426 -2.05 4.25 -13.50
CA ALA A 426 -1.93 3.92 -14.92
C ALA A 426 -2.96 2.93 -15.54
N ARG A 427 -3.89 2.31 -14.78
CA ARG A 427 -4.74 1.21 -15.34
C ARG A 427 -6.22 1.18 -14.93
N ALA A 428 -6.73 2.03 -14.05
CA ALA A 428 -8.15 1.97 -13.68
C ALA A 428 -9.07 2.44 -14.81
N THR A 429 -10.23 1.79 -14.96
CA THR A 429 -11.21 2.05 -16.04
C THR A 429 -12.63 2.28 -15.56
N GLY A 430 -12.90 2.11 -14.26
CA GLY A 430 -14.20 2.30 -13.65
C GLY A 430 -14.08 2.65 -12.17
N ALA A 431 -15.22 2.84 -11.52
CA ALA A 431 -15.27 3.22 -10.12
C ALA A 431 -14.83 2.10 -9.18
N ILE A 432 -14.13 2.48 -8.11
CA ILE A 432 -13.85 1.58 -7.01
C ILE A 432 -15.14 1.20 -6.29
N ASP A 433 -15.25 -0.06 -5.93
CA ASP A 433 -16.24 -0.53 -4.99
C ASP A 433 -15.54 -1.04 -3.73
N ILE A 434 -16.15 -0.80 -2.56
CA ILE A 434 -15.60 -1.22 -1.28
C ILE A 434 -16.43 -2.37 -0.74
N LYS A 435 -15.76 -3.45 -0.39
CA LYS A 435 -16.40 -4.57 0.30
C LYS A 435 -15.62 -4.86 1.56
N ALA A 436 -16.31 -5.30 2.60
CA ALA A 436 -15.65 -5.66 3.85
C ALA A 436 -16.10 -7.04 4.32
N ALA A 437 -15.15 -7.78 4.85
CA ALA A 437 -15.41 -9.04 5.53
C ALA A 437 -15.79 -8.78 6.99
N PRO A 438 -16.60 -9.65 7.62
CA PRO A 438 -16.94 -9.51 9.04
C PRO A 438 -15.76 -9.66 10.02
N ASP A 439 -14.63 -10.20 9.56
CA ASP A 439 -13.39 -10.26 10.33
C ASP A 439 -12.63 -8.92 10.35
N GLY A 440 -13.20 -7.90 9.70
CA GLY A 440 -12.68 -6.55 9.61
C GLY A 440 -11.97 -6.26 8.30
N LYS A 441 -11.54 -7.25 7.51
CA LYS A 441 -10.72 -6.99 6.31
C LYS A 441 -11.47 -6.14 5.28
N LEU A 442 -10.76 -5.19 4.68
CA LEU A 442 -11.28 -4.33 3.61
C LEU A 442 -10.89 -4.91 2.25
N PHE A 443 -11.74 -4.73 1.26
CA PHE A 443 -11.48 -5.08 -0.12
C PHE A 443 -11.77 -3.85 -0.98
N SER A 444 -10.82 -3.50 -1.83
CA SER A 444 -11.09 -2.64 -2.98
C SER A 444 -11.36 -3.52 -4.19
N VAL A 445 -12.42 -3.21 -4.92
CA VAL A 445 -12.81 -3.85 -6.16
C VAL A 445 -12.72 -2.82 -7.27
N LEU A 446 -11.84 -3.02 -8.25
CA LEU A 446 -11.52 -2.01 -9.25
C LEU A 446 -11.48 -2.60 -10.67
N PRO A 447 -12.26 -2.08 -11.63
CA PRO A 447 -12.10 -2.44 -13.04
C PRO A 447 -10.78 -1.87 -13.59
N ILE A 448 -9.91 -2.74 -14.11
CA ILE A 448 -8.62 -2.37 -14.72
C ILE A 448 -8.56 -2.69 -16.21
N ALA A 449 -7.84 -1.85 -16.95
CA ALA A 449 -7.51 -2.06 -18.35
C ALA A 449 -6.70 -3.35 -18.55
N ALA A 450 -6.75 -3.87 -19.77
CA ALA A 450 -6.01 -5.05 -20.16
C ALA A 450 -4.50 -4.90 -19.85
N PRO A 451 -3.86 -5.89 -19.20
CA PRO A 451 -2.49 -5.75 -18.77
C PRO A 451 -1.47 -5.67 -19.92
N ASN A 452 -1.84 -6.15 -21.13
CA ASN A 452 -1.05 -6.12 -22.37
C ASN A 452 -1.97 -6.04 -23.61
N LEU A 453 -1.44 -5.61 -24.76
CA LEU A 453 -2.14 -5.63 -26.05
C LEU A 453 -2.66 -7.05 -26.37
N GLY A 454 -3.99 -7.21 -26.35
CA GLY A 454 -4.68 -8.47 -26.68
C GLY A 454 -5.24 -9.25 -25.48
N ALA A 455 -4.94 -8.88 -24.23
CA ALA A 455 -5.60 -9.43 -23.05
C ALA A 455 -6.99 -8.77 -22.82
N PRO A 456 -7.95 -9.45 -22.19
CA PRO A 456 -9.20 -8.81 -21.75
C PRO A 456 -8.96 -7.89 -20.54
N PRO A 457 -9.84 -6.88 -20.30
CA PRO A 457 -9.85 -6.13 -19.05
C PRO A 457 -10.15 -7.06 -17.86
N ALA A 458 -9.83 -6.64 -16.64
CA ALA A 458 -10.01 -7.45 -15.44
C ALA A 458 -10.65 -6.65 -14.30
N LEU A 459 -11.22 -7.37 -13.34
CA LEU A 459 -11.60 -6.84 -12.03
C LEU A 459 -10.46 -7.16 -11.06
N LEU A 460 -9.81 -6.13 -10.54
CA LEU A 460 -8.77 -6.28 -9.53
C LEU A 460 -9.42 -6.23 -8.15
N LEU A 461 -9.23 -7.30 -7.37
CA LEU A 461 -9.61 -7.33 -5.97
C LEU A 461 -8.33 -7.27 -5.15
N SER A 462 -8.25 -6.29 -4.27
CA SER A 462 -7.16 -6.18 -3.30
C SER A 462 -7.72 -6.22 -1.90
N GLN A 463 -7.16 -7.07 -1.06
CA GLN A 463 -7.55 -7.21 0.35
C GLN A 463 -6.58 -6.40 1.22
N TYR A 464 -7.10 -5.74 2.24
CA TYR A 464 -6.36 -4.91 3.18
C TYR A 464 -6.68 -5.30 4.62
N LEU A 465 -5.68 -5.26 5.49
CA LEU A 465 -5.85 -5.47 6.92
C LEU A 465 -6.29 -4.16 7.59
N THR A 466 -7.39 -4.17 8.35
CA THR A 466 -8.00 -2.95 8.91
C THR A 466 -7.74 -2.73 10.39
N GLY A 467 -6.98 -3.63 11.03
CA GLY A 467 -6.59 -3.45 12.42
C GLY A 467 -5.77 -2.17 12.61
N ASN A 468 -5.80 -1.59 13.81
CA ASN A 468 -4.74 -0.69 14.27
C ASN A 468 -3.44 -1.51 14.29
N ILE A 469 -2.81 -1.65 13.14
CA ILE A 469 -1.48 -2.20 13.00
C ILE A 469 -0.60 -0.98 13.18
N PRO A 470 0.02 -0.77 14.36
CA PRO A 470 1.22 0.06 14.37
C PRO A 470 2.10 -0.51 13.27
N ILE A 471 2.45 0.33 12.30
CA ILE A 471 3.40 0.00 11.24
C ILE A 471 4.64 -0.52 11.96
N VAL A 472 4.93 -1.80 11.83
CA VAL A 472 6.14 -2.44 12.34
C VAL A 472 6.72 -3.16 11.15
N GLY A 473 7.93 -2.82 10.71
CA GLY A 473 8.64 -3.60 9.69
C GLY A 473 8.95 -2.93 8.36
N ARG A 474 8.91 -1.59 8.22
CA ARG A 474 9.49 -1.00 6.99
C ARG A 474 11.01 -1.13 7.02
N SER A 475 11.62 -1.24 5.85
CA SER A 475 13.07 -1.07 5.65
C SER A 475 13.57 0.28 6.14
N ASP A 476 12.68 1.24 6.23
CA ASP A 476 13.01 2.62 6.51
C ASP A 476 12.64 3.05 7.93
N ASP A 477 12.42 2.10 8.83
CA ASP A 477 12.13 2.38 10.24
C ASP A 477 13.40 2.40 11.09
N LEU A 478 13.46 3.31 12.07
CA LEU A 478 14.58 3.32 13.01
C LEU A 478 14.38 2.29 14.12
N TYR A 479 15.18 1.22 14.12
CA TYR A 479 15.20 0.23 15.19
C TYR A 479 16.28 0.54 16.24
N ILE A 480 15.88 0.46 17.51
CA ILE A 480 16.77 0.67 18.66
C ILE A 480 16.63 -0.52 19.60
N LEU A 481 17.74 -1.22 19.84
CA LEU A 481 17.84 -2.23 20.89
C LEU A 481 18.63 -1.65 22.07
N ASP A 482 17.95 -1.35 23.17
CA ASP A 482 18.62 -0.99 24.42
C ASP A 482 19.28 -2.23 25.03
N GLU A 483 20.60 -2.38 24.90
CA GLU A 483 21.33 -3.54 25.42
C GLU A 483 21.28 -3.66 26.96
N ALA A 484 21.02 -2.57 27.69
CA ALA A 484 20.95 -2.59 29.15
C ALA A 484 19.62 -3.17 29.63
N THR A 485 18.50 -2.76 29.03
CA THR A 485 17.16 -3.24 29.40
C THR A 485 16.71 -4.45 28.57
N GLY A 486 17.27 -4.62 27.38
CA GLY A 486 16.82 -5.56 26.36
C GLY A 486 15.64 -5.06 25.53
N GLU A 487 15.19 -3.82 25.70
CA GLU A 487 14.05 -3.28 24.97
C GLU A 487 14.40 -3.08 23.48
N LEU A 488 13.77 -3.86 22.59
CA LEU A 488 13.73 -3.54 21.17
C LEU A 488 12.56 -2.58 20.93
N SER A 489 12.86 -1.42 20.36
CA SER A 489 11.88 -0.39 20.03
C SER A 489 12.05 0.10 18.61
N GLN A 490 10.95 0.45 17.98
CA GLN A 490 10.88 1.09 16.69
C GLN A 490 10.52 2.55 16.89
N HIS A 491 11.10 3.42 16.07
CA HIS A 491 10.83 4.84 16.08
C HIS A 491 10.42 5.22 14.66
N ILE A 492 9.17 5.63 14.50
CA ILE A 492 8.59 6.01 13.20
C ILE A 492 8.55 7.52 13.12
N ALA A 493 9.10 8.10 12.06
CA ALA A 493 9.03 9.54 11.84
C ALA A 493 7.58 9.96 11.53
N GLN A 494 7.24 11.17 11.92
CA GLN A 494 5.93 11.76 11.68
C GLN A 494 6.12 12.96 10.75
N ASN A 495 5.09 13.26 9.95
CA ASN A 495 5.05 14.42 9.04
C ASN A 495 5.32 15.79 9.71
N ASN A 496 5.30 15.86 11.05
CA ASN A 496 5.63 17.06 11.83
C ASN A 496 7.09 17.08 12.35
N GLY A 497 7.92 16.11 11.96
CA GLY A 497 9.32 15.98 12.38
C GLY A 497 9.55 15.37 13.76
N THR A 498 8.54 14.69 14.33
CA THR A 498 8.68 13.95 15.60
C THR A 498 8.74 12.45 15.36
N PHE A 499 9.19 11.66 16.33
CA PHE A 499 9.13 10.19 16.26
C PHE A 499 8.15 9.64 17.28
N VAL A 500 7.39 8.63 16.87
CA VAL A 500 6.62 7.79 17.78
C VAL A 500 7.46 6.58 18.12
N LYS A 501 7.89 6.48 19.38
CA LYS A 501 8.53 5.28 19.92
C LYS A 501 7.45 4.22 20.20
N THR A 502 7.64 3.03 19.64
CA THR A 502 6.86 1.84 19.94
C THR A 502 7.79 0.74 20.45
N THR A 503 7.55 0.24 21.66
CA THR A 503 8.25 -0.95 22.15
C THR A 503 7.75 -2.17 21.38
N LEU A 504 8.65 -2.89 20.71
CA LEU A 504 8.34 -4.05 19.88
C LEU A 504 8.45 -5.36 20.66
N ALA A 505 9.57 -5.54 21.36
CA ALA A 505 9.88 -6.79 22.05
C ALA A 505 10.93 -6.58 23.15
N ASN A 506 11.17 -7.62 23.94
CA ASN A 506 12.24 -7.64 24.92
C ASN A 506 13.20 -8.80 24.61
N PHE A 507 14.45 -8.46 24.31
CA PHE A 507 15.60 -9.35 24.28
C PHE A 507 16.16 -9.51 25.70
N PRO A 508 17.00 -10.53 25.96
CA PRO A 508 17.80 -10.55 27.17
C PRO A 508 18.71 -9.31 27.30
N GLY A 509 18.45 -8.48 28.33
CA GLY A 509 19.27 -7.30 28.64
C GLY A 509 20.54 -7.61 29.43
N GLY A 510 21.42 -6.61 29.54
CA GLY A 510 22.70 -6.69 30.25
C GLY A 510 23.79 -7.44 29.48
N GLN A 511 23.65 -7.57 28.16
CA GLN A 511 24.62 -8.24 27.29
C GLN A 511 24.69 -7.56 25.93
N SER A 512 25.83 -7.70 25.25
CA SER A 512 26.01 -7.15 23.91
C SER A 512 25.56 -8.12 22.83
N TRP A 513 25.02 -7.56 21.75
CA TRP A 513 24.40 -8.28 20.63
C TRP A 513 25.05 -7.91 19.31
N ASP A 514 25.41 -8.86 18.45
CA ASP A 514 25.66 -8.52 17.04
C ASP A 514 24.34 -8.44 16.29
N THR A 515 23.98 -7.25 15.85
CA THR A 515 22.65 -6.95 15.29
C THR A 515 22.71 -6.75 13.79
N VAL A 516 21.72 -7.28 13.08
CA VAL A 516 21.44 -7.02 11.67
C VAL A 516 19.93 -6.97 11.47
N VAL A 517 19.51 -6.33 10.40
CA VAL A 517 18.13 -6.25 9.93
C VAL A 517 18.08 -6.80 8.51
N GLY A 518 16.94 -7.31 8.10
CA GLY A 518 16.68 -7.86 6.77
C GLY A 518 15.37 -8.63 6.78
N ASP A 519 14.81 -8.94 5.61
CA ASP A 519 13.63 -9.79 5.49
C ASP A 519 14.01 -11.26 5.67
N PHE A 520 14.08 -11.70 6.93
CA PHE A 520 14.49 -13.07 7.24
C PHE A 520 13.36 -14.07 7.01
N ASP A 521 12.08 -13.70 7.15
CA ASP A 521 10.97 -14.65 7.01
C ASP A 521 10.35 -14.72 5.59
N GLY A 522 10.67 -13.78 4.71
CA GLY A 522 10.27 -13.68 3.30
C GLY A 522 8.92 -13.00 3.12
N ASP A 523 8.50 -12.17 4.06
CA ASP A 523 7.21 -11.46 4.05
C ASP A 523 7.33 -10.02 3.52
N THR A 524 8.51 -9.64 3.03
CA THR A 524 8.90 -8.31 2.52
C THR A 524 9.00 -7.20 3.58
N LEU A 525 8.75 -7.53 4.84
CA LEU A 525 8.98 -6.63 5.97
C LEU A 525 10.38 -6.89 6.54
N VAL A 526 10.98 -5.83 7.08
CA VAL A 526 12.29 -5.94 7.72
C VAL A 526 12.14 -6.53 9.11
N ASP A 527 12.87 -7.61 9.35
CA ASP A 527 12.99 -8.26 10.64
C ASP A 527 14.27 -7.83 11.37
N PHE A 528 14.30 -8.07 12.68
CA PHE A 528 15.48 -7.79 13.50
C PHE A 528 16.14 -9.09 13.95
N ALA A 529 17.44 -9.25 13.72
CA ALA A 529 18.24 -10.36 14.24
C ALA A 529 19.37 -9.89 15.15
N GLY A 530 19.50 -10.51 16.31
CA GLY A 530 20.58 -10.28 17.28
C GLY A 530 21.31 -11.57 17.64
N ARG A 531 22.65 -11.57 17.57
CA ARG A 531 23.51 -12.65 18.05
C ARG A 531 24.09 -12.35 19.43
N ASP A 532 23.85 -13.21 20.41
CA ASP A 532 24.44 -13.04 21.75
C ASP A 532 25.93 -13.46 21.81
N ALA A 533 26.58 -13.16 22.93
CA ALA A 533 27.97 -13.57 23.19
C ALA A 533 28.21 -15.10 23.23
N ASN A 534 27.14 -15.91 23.31
CA ASN A 534 27.21 -17.37 23.18
C ASN A 534 26.95 -17.83 21.74
N GLY A 535 26.96 -16.90 20.78
CA GLY A 535 26.77 -17.13 19.36
C GLY A 535 25.33 -17.42 18.94
N ARG A 536 24.32 -17.31 19.82
CA ARG A 536 22.93 -17.63 19.47
C ARG A 536 22.26 -16.47 18.76
N TRP A 537 21.67 -16.76 17.61
CA TRP A 537 20.84 -15.84 16.83
C TRP A 537 19.40 -15.88 17.33
N LYS A 538 18.92 -14.72 17.77
CA LYS A 538 17.52 -14.45 18.07
C LYS A 538 16.96 -13.52 17.01
N VAL A 539 15.80 -13.86 16.45
CA VAL A 539 15.12 -13.05 15.45
C VAL A 539 13.78 -12.62 16.00
N TYR A 540 13.50 -11.32 15.92
CA TYR A 540 12.17 -10.75 16.04
C TYR A 540 11.61 -10.63 14.62
N SER A 541 10.62 -11.47 14.30
CA SER A 541 9.89 -11.32 13.05
C SER A 541 8.76 -10.30 13.24
N THR A 542 8.66 -9.35 12.32
CA THR A 542 7.71 -8.24 12.43
C THR A 542 6.27 -8.67 12.17
N SER A 543 6.06 -9.66 11.31
CA SER A 543 4.75 -10.30 11.12
C SER A 543 4.29 -11.08 12.34
N THR A 544 5.17 -11.90 12.92
CA THR A 544 4.80 -12.73 14.08
C THR A 544 4.83 -11.97 15.40
N ARG A 545 5.58 -10.86 15.46
CA ARG A 545 5.87 -10.06 16.67
C ARG A 545 6.42 -10.91 17.81
N GLN A 546 7.21 -11.93 17.49
CA GLN A 546 7.81 -12.84 18.46
C GLN A 546 9.33 -12.88 18.30
N VAL A 547 10.03 -12.92 19.44
CA VAL A 547 11.47 -13.20 19.48
C VAL A 547 11.66 -14.71 19.57
N SER A 548 12.30 -15.30 18.57
CA SER A 548 12.55 -16.74 18.48
C SER A 548 14.04 -17.04 18.31
N ASP A 549 14.49 -18.21 18.78
CA ASP A 549 15.86 -18.69 18.55
C ASP A 549 15.96 -19.33 17.15
N TRP A 550 16.78 -18.77 16.27
CA TRP A 550 16.87 -19.21 14.87
C TRP A 550 18.13 -20.01 14.54
N GLY A 551 19.22 -19.81 15.28
CA GLY A 551 20.46 -20.49 14.99
C GLY A 551 21.58 -20.20 15.97
N LYS A 552 22.76 -20.77 15.72
CA LYS A 552 23.94 -20.54 16.55
C LYS A 552 25.21 -20.57 15.71
N TRP A 553 26.03 -19.52 15.79
CA TRP A 553 27.41 -19.52 15.31
C TRP A 553 28.39 -19.87 16.45
N ASN A 554 29.63 -20.20 16.09
CA ASN A 554 30.65 -20.51 17.08
C ASN A 554 31.06 -19.26 17.87
N GLU A 555 30.83 -19.28 19.19
CA GLU A 555 31.13 -18.20 20.14
C GLU A 555 32.62 -17.85 20.26
N LEU A 556 33.52 -18.78 19.91
CA LEU A 556 34.98 -18.59 20.01
C LEU A 556 35.58 -17.90 18.77
N VAL A 557 34.75 -17.61 17.77
CA VAL A 557 35.17 -17.00 16.52
C VAL A 557 34.90 -15.50 16.60
N ALA A 558 35.95 -14.70 16.38
CA ALA A 558 35.79 -13.28 16.09
C ALA A 558 35.31 -13.13 14.65
N TRP A 559 34.19 -12.44 14.47
CA TRP A 559 33.56 -12.17 13.19
C TRP A 559 33.72 -10.68 12.87
N ASP A 560 34.18 -10.42 11.65
CA ASP A 560 34.17 -9.10 10.99
C ASP A 560 33.06 -9.12 9.92
N GLU A 561 32.63 -7.93 9.48
CA GLU A 561 31.75 -7.76 8.31
C GLU A 561 30.48 -8.61 8.37
N ILE A 562 29.77 -8.54 9.50
CA ILE A 562 28.46 -9.19 9.63
C ILE A 562 27.44 -8.31 8.93
N THR A 563 26.74 -8.86 7.94
CA THR A 563 25.67 -8.18 7.20
C THR A 563 24.56 -9.16 6.84
N ALA A 564 23.35 -8.65 6.59
CA ALA A 564 22.26 -9.40 5.98
C ALA A 564 22.17 -9.04 4.49
N VAL A 565 22.02 -10.03 3.61
CA VAL A 565 21.79 -9.91 2.16
C VAL A 565 21.18 -11.22 1.64
N ASP A 566 20.36 -11.20 0.58
CA ASP A 566 19.96 -12.43 -0.12
C ASP A 566 21.15 -13.06 -0.88
N LEU A 567 21.77 -14.09 -0.30
CA LEU A 567 22.93 -14.77 -0.91
C LEU A 567 22.50 -15.80 -1.96
N ASN A 568 21.24 -16.24 -1.94
CA ASN A 568 20.83 -17.44 -2.67
C ASN A 568 19.71 -17.19 -3.70
N GLY A 569 19.19 -15.97 -3.76
CA GLY A 569 18.19 -15.48 -4.71
C GLY A 569 16.80 -16.02 -4.42
N ASP A 570 16.49 -16.37 -3.16
CA ASP A 570 15.18 -16.87 -2.76
C ASP A 570 14.24 -15.80 -2.22
N GLY A 571 14.67 -14.54 -2.26
CA GLY A 571 13.90 -13.38 -1.78
C GLY A 571 13.88 -13.25 -0.27
N ARG A 572 14.76 -13.96 0.45
CA ARG A 572 14.97 -13.80 1.89
C ARG A 572 16.38 -13.36 2.15
N ASP A 573 16.55 -12.46 3.10
CA ASP A 573 17.87 -12.06 3.53
C ASP A 573 18.53 -13.17 4.35
N ASP A 574 19.80 -13.41 4.05
CA ASP A 574 20.68 -14.33 4.74
C ASP A 574 21.72 -13.53 5.53
N ILE A 575 22.27 -14.10 6.61
CA ILE A 575 23.33 -13.41 7.36
C ILE A 575 24.69 -13.95 6.94
N ILE A 576 25.59 -13.11 6.41
CA ILE A 576 26.98 -13.49 6.14
C ILE A 576 27.94 -12.82 7.12
N GLY A 577 29.03 -13.51 7.46
CA GLY A 577 30.09 -12.97 8.28
C GLY A 577 31.44 -13.59 7.96
N ARG A 578 32.50 -12.84 8.26
CA ARG A 578 33.87 -13.22 7.95
C ARG A 578 34.71 -13.43 9.20
N GLN A 579 35.43 -14.54 9.28
CA GLN A 579 36.33 -14.81 10.40
C GLN A 579 37.58 -13.94 10.33
N SER A 580 37.81 -13.08 11.33
CA SER A 580 38.92 -12.10 11.32
C SER A 580 40.29 -12.76 11.18
N ALA A 581 40.49 -13.90 11.83
CA ALA A 581 41.79 -14.57 11.90
C ALA A 581 42.16 -15.37 10.64
N THR A 582 41.16 -15.94 9.96
CA THR A 582 41.37 -16.94 8.88
C THR A 582 40.92 -16.45 7.51
N GLY A 583 40.02 -15.46 7.48
CA GLY A 583 39.34 -14.96 6.29
C GLY A 583 38.28 -15.91 5.73
N HIS A 584 37.78 -16.84 6.54
CA HIS A 584 36.67 -17.73 6.16
C HIS A 584 35.33 -16.97 6.21
N PHE A 585 34.54 -17.08 5.16
CA PHE A 585 33.15 -16.63 5.16
C PHE A 585 32.22 -17.76 5.59
N TRP A 586 31.26 -17.44 6.45
CA TRP A 586 30.15 -18.30 6.80
C TRP A 586 28.86 -17.53 6.67
N ALA A 587 27.84 -18.19 6.15
CA ALA A 587 26.49 -17.67 6.12
C ALA A 587 25.59 -18.45 7.09
N ALA A 588 24.56 -17.77 7.58
CA ALA A 588 23.37 -18.33 8.18
C ALA A 588 22.25 -18.10 7.15
N LEU A 589 22.03 -19.12 6.30
CA LEU A 589 20.99 -19.06 5.28
C LEU A 589 19.61 -19.13 5.91
N SER A 590 18.72 -18.21 5.55
CA SER A 590 17.36 -18.18 6.04
C SER A 590 16.52 -19.29 5.42
N LEU A 591 15.73 -19.95 6.26
CA LEU A 591 14.69 -20.89 5.86
C LEU A 591 13.29 -20.38 6.22
N GLY A 592 13.17 -19.07 6.48
CA GLY A 592 11.94 -18.39 6.89
C GLY A 592 11.54 -18.55 8.36
N THR A 593 12.16 -19.48 9.08
CA THR A 593 11.84 -19.77 10.50
C THR A 593 13.05 -20.14 11.35
N ARG A 594 14.22 -20.29 10.72
CA ARG A 594 15.49 -20.69 11.32
C ARG A 594 16.62 -20.44 10.33
N PHE A 595 17.85 -20.39 10.84
CA PHE A 595 19.05 -20.32 10.03
C PHE A 595 19.71 -21.69 9.82
N ARG A 596 20.24 -21.91 8.63
CA ARG A 596 21.16 -23.01 8.31
C ARG A 596 22.55 -22.46 8.09
N ASN A 597 23.49 -22.83 8.96
CA ASN A 597 24.88 -22.40 8.80
C ASN A 597 25.56 -23.11 7.63
N GLU A 598 26.25 -22.35 6.80
CA GLU A 598 26.96 -22.86 5.63
C GLU A 598 28.32 -22.16 5.47
N TYR A 599 29.33 -22.93 5.07
CA TYR A 599 30.65 -22.38 4.76
C TYR A 599 30.65 -21.85 3.33
N PHE A 600 30.92 -20.56 3.17
CA PHE A 600 30.84 -19.91 1.86
C PHE A 600 32.17 -19.91 1.13
N GLY A 601 33.28 -19.61 1.81
CA GLY A 601 34.58 -19.63 1.16
C GLY A 601 35.68 -19.00 1.97
N ARG A 602 36.80 -18.69 1.30
CA ARG A 602 37.96 -18.08 1.95
C ARG A 602 38.62 -17.02 1.10
N TRP A 603 38.77 -15.83 1.68
CA TRP A 603 39.64 -14.77 1.15
C TRP A 603 40.76 -14.47 2.14
N SER A 604 41.80 -13.77 1.70
CA SER A 604 42.95 -13.44 2.57
C SER A 604 42.49 -12.51 3.70
N PRO A 605 42.70 -12.86 5.00
CA PRO A 605 42.29 -12.03 6.15
C PRO A 605 42.82 -10.60 6.07
N THR A 606 43.92 -10.38 5.37
CA THR A 606 44.57 -9.08 5.18
C THR A 606 44.65 -8.66 3.71
N GLY A 607 44.73 -7.35 3.47
CA GLY A 607 45.04 -6.76 2.16
C GLY A 607 43.84 -6.21 1.41
N TYR A 608 42.64 -6.27 2.00
CA TYR A 608 41.47 -5.53 1.57
C TYR A 608 41.26 -4.34 2.52
N VAL A 609 40.89 -3.18 1.97
CA VAL A 609 40.52 -1.99 2.76
C VAL A 609 39.03 -1.98 3.09
N ASP A 610 38.24 -2.63 2.25
CA ASP A 610 36.80 -2.74 2.40
C ASP A 610 36.30 -4.01 1.70
N LEU A 611 35.20 -4.56 2.20
CA LEU A 611 34.45 -5.66 1.61
C LEU A 611 32.97 -5.26 1.54
N MET A 612 32.41 -5.36 0.34
CA MET A 612 31.07 -4.92 0.00
C MET A 612 30.28 -6.11 -0.52
N PHE A 613 28.98 -6.10 -0.24
CA PHE A 613 28.05 -7.13 -0.68
C PHE A 613 26.91 -6.48 -1.48
N GLY A 614 26.46 -7.13 -2.55
CA GLY A 614 25.42 -6.64 -3.46
C GLY A 614 25.37 -7.44 -4.76
N ASP A 615 24.31 -7.33 -5.54
CA ASP A 615 24.15 -8.02 -6.83
C ASP A 615 24.96 -7.33 -7.95
N PHE A 616 26.28 -7.49 -7.91
CA PHE A 616 27.17 -6.89 -8.90
C PHE A 616 27.17 -7.66 -10.25
N SER A 617 26.49 -8.81 -10.32
CA SER A 617 26.41 -9.62 -11.53
C SER A 617 25.06 -9.54 -12.25
N GLY A 618 24.02 -9.01 -11.58
CA GLY A 618 22.65 -8.91 -12.07
C GLY A 618 21.92 -10.25 -12.08
N ASP A 619 22.38 -11.24 -11.29
CA ASP A 619 21.80 -12.59 -11.27
C ASP A 619 20.77 -12.81 -10.15
N GLY A 620 20.47 -11.75 -9.39
CA GLY A 620 19.54 -11.76 -8.26
C GLY A 620 20.14 -12.32 -6.97
N LYS A 621 21.45 -12.61 -6.93
CA LYS A 621 22.14 -13.05 -5.71
C LYS A 621 23.17 -12.01 -5.30
N ALA A 622 23.32 -11.80 -4.00
CA ALA A 622 24.39 -10.94 -3.49
C ALA A 622 25.76 -11.60 -3.72
N ASP A 623 26.65 -10.82 -4.34
CA ASP A 623 28.06 -11.13 -4.57
C ASP A 623 28.95 -10.43 -3.54
N VAL A 624 30.27 -10.68 -3.58
CA VAL A 624 31.24 -9.98 -2.72
C VAL A 624 32.29 -9.25 -3.54
N LEU A 625 32.52 -7.98 -3.23
CA LEU A 625 33.54 -7.14 -3.86
C LEU A 625 34.53 -6.64 -2.81
N GLY A 626 35.83 -6.83 -3.07
CA GLY A 626 36.89 -6.37 -2.18
C GLY A 626 37.90 -5.48 -2.87
N PHE A 627 38.12 -4.29 -2.29
CA PHE A 627 39.13 -3.34 -2.74
C PHE A 627 40.41 -3.43 -1.93
N ARG A 628 41.54 -3.10 -2.56
CA ARG A 628 42.84 -2.92 -1.91
C ARG A 628 43.22 -1.45 -1.93
N GLU A 629 44.10 -1.03 -1.02
CA GLU A 629 44.66 0.35 -0.97
C GLU A 629 45.21 0.82 -2.33
N THR A 630 45.68 -0.12 -3.16
CA THR A 630 46.24 0.15 -4.49
C THR A 630 45.21 0.42 -5.59
N GLY A 631 43.91 0.38 -5.30
CA GLY A 631 42.82 0.46 -6.30
C GLY A 631 42.55 -0.83 -7.07
N ALA A 632 43.25 -1.91 -6.73
CA ALA A 632 42.96 -3.25 -7.24
C ALA A 632 41.71 -3.78 -6.56
N TRP A 633 40.79 -4.33 -7.34
CA TRP A 633 39.55 -4.91 -6.85
C TRP A 633 39.42 -6.37 -7.27
N VAL A 634 38.71 -7.15 -6.47
CA VAL A 634 38.35 -8.55 -6.75
C VAL A 634 36.88 -8.71 -6.42
N MET A 635 36.11 -9.21 -7.37
CA MET A 635 34.72 -9.62 -7.17
C MET A 635 34.67 -11.14 -7.12
N GLY A 636 33.94 -11.72 -6.18
CA GLY A 636 33.61 -13.13 -6.14
C GLY A 636 32.12 -13.33 -6.31
N LEU A 637 31.74 -14.19 -7.25
CA LEU A 637 30.34 -14.50 -7.48
C LEU A 637 29.82 -15.56 -6.51
N THR A 638 28.62 -15.36 -5.98
CA THR A 638 27.92 -16.41 -5.23
C THR A 638 27.45 -17.49 -6.20
N ASN A 639 27.56 -18.78 -5.81
CA ASN A 639 27.27 -19.87 -6.74
C ASN A 639 26.91 -21.17 -6.01
N ASP A 640 26.07 -21.99 -6.62
CA ASP A 640 25.54 -23.21 -5.97
C ASP A 640 26.52 -24.40 -5.99
N LEU A 641 27.82 -24.18 -6.28
CA LEU A 641 28.82 -25.24 -6.48
C LEU A 641 29.60 -25.60 -5.21
N GLY A 642 29.21 -25.07 -4.04
CA GLY A 642 29.84 -25.38 -2.74
C GLY A 642 31.24 -24.79 -2.53
N ASN A 643 31.67 -23.92 -3.44
CA ASN A 643 32.83 -23.02 -3.31
C ASN A 643 32.36 -21.62 -3.74
N HIS A 644 31.48 -21.04 -2.91
CA HIS A 644 30.94 -19.69 -3.11
C HIS A 644 32.12 -18.70 -3.24
N PHE A 645 31.98 -17.68 -4.09
CA PHE A 645 33.05 -16.72 -4.45
C PHE A 645 34.25 -17.33 -5.22
N GLY A 646 34.06 -18.50 -5.82
CA GLY A 646 35.06 -19.24 -6.58
C GLY A 646 35.34 -18.66 -7.97
N VAL A 647 34.32 -18.16 -8.66
CA VAL A 647 34.47 -17.37 -9.90
C VAL A 647 34.85 -15.96 -9.50
N ARG A 648 36.01 -15.49 -9.99
CA ARG A 648 36.54 -14.19 -9.61
C ARG A 648 36.79 -13.30 -10.81
N TYR A 649 36.14 -12.15 -10.84
CA TYR A 649 36.56 -11.03 -11.65
C TYR A 649 37.57 -10.18 -10.88
N LYS A 650 38.48 -9.54 -11.61
CA LYS A 650 39.48 -8.67 -11.01
C LYS A 650 39.83 -7.56 -11.98
N GLY A 651 40.09 -6.39 -11.43
CA GLY A 651 40.54 -5.25 -12.20
C GLY A 651 41.30 -4.27 -11.32
N ASN A 652 41.52 -3.09 -11.86
CA ASN A 652 42.22 -2.03 -11.16
C ASN A 652 41.68 -0.68 -11.64
N TRP A 653 41.29 0.19 -10.71
CA TRP A 653 40.80 1.54 -11.00
C TRP A 653 41.92 2.56 -11.29
N ASN A 654 43.19 2.13 -11.38
CA ASN A 654 44.34 3.04 -11.57
C ASN A 654 44.33 3.76 -12.94
N THR A 655 43.70 4.94 -13.00
CA THR A 655 43.77 5.85 -14.14
C THR A 655 44.85 6.93 -14.00
N GLN A 656 45.37 7.20 -12.79
CA GLN A 656 46.55 8.05 -12.54
C GLN A 656 47.35 7.60 -11.31
N ALA A 657 48.68 7.47 -11.45
CA ALA A 657 49.57 7.05 -10.38
C ALA A 657 49.58 8.08 -9.22
N ASN A 658 49.09 7.66 -8.04
CA ASN A 658 49.25 8.25 -6.68
C ASN A 658 47.95 8.54 -5.90
N ASN A 659 46.77 8.11 -6.34
CA ASN A 659 45.55 8.27 -5.53
C ASN A 659 45.34 7.06 -4.60
N ALA A 660 45.31 7.31 -3.29
CA ALA A 660 44.74 6.38 -2.32
C ALA A 660 43.20 6.47 -2.40
N TRP A 661 42.53 5.36 -2.64
CA TRP A 661 41.06 5.30 -2.72
C TRP A 661 40.44 5.17 -1.33
N THR A 662 39.40 5.94 -1.07
CA THR A 662 38.71 6.03 0.24
C THR A 662 37.22 6.30 0.04
N ASN A 663 36.40 6.11 1.08
CA ASN A 663 34.95 6.31 1.05
C ASN A 663 34.29 5.52 -0.08
N PHE A 664 34.42 4.20 -0.01
CA PHE A 664 33.74 3.33 -0.95
C PHE A 664 32.27 3.22 -0.55
N SER A 665 31.38 3.32 -1.53
CA SER A 665 29.95 3.12 -1.36
C SER A 665 29.42 2.34 -2.55
N VAL A 666 28.33 1.60 -2.34
CA VAL A 666 27.63 0.88 -3.41
C VAL A 666 26.23 1.44 -3.56
N GLY A 667 25.68 1.35 -4.77
CA GLY A 667 24.37 1.90 -5.15
C GLY A 667 24.03 1.48 -6.58
N ASP A 668 22.74 1.42 -6.92
CA ASP A 668 22.28 1.38 -8.32
C ASP A 668 22.26 2.82 -8.85
N PHE A 669 23.41 3.30 -9.31
CA PHE A 669 23.59 4.72 -9.62
C PHE A 669 23.08 5.08 -11.03
N ASP A 670 22.74 4.09 -11.86
CA ASP A 670 22.24 4.31 -13.22
C ASP A 670 20.86 3.69 -13.52
N GLY A 671 20.29 2.92 -12.59
CA GLY A 671 18.92 2.41 -12.60
C GLY A 671 18.75 1.18 -13.48
N ASP A 672 19.79 0.35 -13.62
CA ASP A 672 19.78 -0.85 -14.47
C ASP A 672 19.55 -2.16 -13.70
N GLY A 673 19.47 -2.09 -12.37
CA GLY A 673 19.27 -3.21 -11.46
C GLY A 673 20.54 -3.96 -11.09
N ILE A 674 21.71 -3.51 -11.56
CA ILE A 674 23.03 -4.00 -11.16
C ILE A 674 23.61 -3.01 -10.14
N VAL A 675 24.35 -3.53 -9.16
CA VAL A 675 24.98 -2.66 -8.16
C VAL A 675 26.30 -2.10 -8.69
N GLU A 676 26.50 -0.79 -8.60
CA GLU A 676 27.75 -0.11 -8.88
C GLU A 676 28.52 0.29 -7.63
N VAL A 677 29.74 0.80 -7.84
CA VAL A 677 30.59 1.31 -6.76
C VAL A 677 30.99 2.75 -7.02
N ALA A 678 30.76 3.60 -6.04
CA ALA A 678 31.32 4.93 -5.94
C ALA A 678 32.55 4.94 -5.02
N ALA A 679 33.63 5.62 -5.39
CA ALA A 679 34.70 5.92 -4.44
C ALA A 679 35.43 7.22 -4.71
N MET A 680 36.08 7.75 -3.67
CA MET A 680 36.85 9.00 -3.74
C MET A 680 38.35 8.72 -4.00
N ALA A 681 38.92 9.45 -4.94
CA ALA A 681 40.32 9.35 -5.35
C ALA A 681 41.22 10.41 -4.69
N GLY A 682 42.07 9.99 -3.75
CA GLY A 682 43.20 10.77 -3.22
C GLY A 682 42.83 12.09 -2.49
N VAL A 683 43.85 12.90 -2.17
CA VAL A 683 43.73 14.19 -1.45
C VAL A 683 43.03 15.31 -2.25
N GLN A 684 42.62 15.03 -3.49
CA GLN A 684 42.04 15.99 -4.42
C GLN A 684 40.51 15.96 -4.46
N GLY A 685 39.85 14.98 -3.84
CA GLY A 685 38.38 14.96 -3.67
C GLY A 685 37.57 14.61 -4.94
N ALA A 686 38.17 13.90 -5.90
CA ALA A 686 37.48 13.46 -7.11
C ALA A 686 36.68 12.18 -6.84
N TRP A 687 35.40 12.15 -7.21
CA TRP A 687 34.54 10.97 -7.09
C TRP A 687 34.48 10.21 -8.40
N TRP A 688 34.55 8.88 -8.30
CA TRP A 688 34.54 7.98 -9.45
C TRP A 688 33.48 6.91 -9.27
N LEU A 689 32.78 6.62 -10.36
CA LEU A 689 31.89 5.47 -10.48
C LEU A 689 32.62 4.34 -11.20
N GLY A 690 32.51 3.13 -10.68
CA GLY A 690 32.76 1.91 -11.44
C GLY A 690 31.44 1.26 -11.79
N ASN A 691 31.00 1.41 -13.04
CA ASN A 691 29.82 0.75 -13.58
C ASN A 691 30.17 -0.69 -13.98
N PHE A 692 29.44 -1.68 -13.44
CA PHE A 692 29.66 -3.11 -13.68
C PHE A 692 28.67 -3.62 -14.73
N ASP A 693 29.14 -4.30 -15.79
CA ASP A 693 28.26 -4.80 -16.87
C ASP A 693 27.58 -6.15 -16.56
N GLY A 694 27.57 -6.58 -15.29
CA GLY A 694 27.16 -7.92 -14.85
C GLY A 694 28.05 -9.08 -15.32
N ALA A 695 28.84 -8.89 -16.39
CA ALA A 695 29.76 -9.86 -16.96
C ALA A 695 31.22 -9.68 -16.46
N GLY A 696 31.38 -8.94 -15.35
CA GLY A 696 32.67 -8.72 -14.69
C GLY A 696 33.58 -7.70 -15.37
N ARG A 697 33.06 -6.90 -16.32
CA ARG A 697 33.75 -5.72 -16.83
C ARG A 697 33.32 -4.50 -16.06
N VAL A 698 34.25 -3.57 -15.90
CA VAL A 698 34.00 -2.30 -15.21
C VAL A 698 34.39 -1.15 -16.10
N GLN A 699 33.48 -0.19 -16.27
CA GLN A 699 33.81 1.13 -16.81
C GLN A 699 33.95 2.13 -15.67
N THR A 700 35.10 2.79 -15.60
CA THR A 700 35.35 3.83 -14.59
C THR A 700 35.06 5.20 -15.17
N GLN A 701 34.16 5.96 -14.55
CA GLN A 701 33.79 7.31 -14.95
C GLN A 701 34.06 8.31 -13.82
N LEU A 702 34.57 9.49 -14.18
CA LEU A 702 34.70 10.60 -13.25
C LEU A 702 33.31 11.24 -13.06
N MET A 703 32.85 11.35 -11.80
CA MET A 703 31.53 11.89 -11.46
C MET A 703 31.52 13.39 -11.20
N ASN A 704 32.67 14.08 -11.23
CA ASN A 704 32.71 15.52 -10.96
C ASN A 704 33.81 16.28 -11.72
N ASP A 705 33.52 17.53 -12.12
CA ASP A 705 34.52 18.42 -12.72
C ASP A 705 35.56 18.90 -11.69
N THR A 706 36.79 18.44 -11.85
CA THR A 706 37.95 18.83 -11.02
C THR A 706 38.43 20.28 -11.22
N SER A 707 37.80 21.06 -12.12
CA SER A 707 38.17 22.43 -12.43
C SER A 707 37.76 23.45 -11.35
N ASP A 708 36.63 23.22 -10.64
CA ASP A 708 36.26 24.00 -9.45
C ASP A 708 36.77 23.34 -8.16
N ARG A 709 38.04 23.58 -7.86
CA ARG A 709 38.70 23.05 -6.65
C ARG A 709 38.15 23.63 -5.34
N SER A 710 37.28 24.64 -5.36
CA SER A 710 36.88 25.39 -4.16
C SER A 710 35.65 24.80 -3.46
N SER A 711 34.74 24.18 -4.21
CA SER A 711 33.54 23.50 -3.71
C SER A 711 33.84 22.07 -3.23
N PHE A 712 34.68 21.32 -3.94
CA PHE A 712 34.98 19.91 -3.64
C PHE A 712 36.04 19.67 -2.56
N LEU A 713 36.96 20.63 -2.32
CA LEU A 713 37.84 20.59 -1.13
C LEU A 713 37.03 20.57 0.19
N LYS A 714 35.73 20.90 0.15
CA LYS A 714 34.83 20.87 1.31
C LYS A 714 34.32 19.46 1.66
N TRP A 715 34.13 18.55 0.70
CA TRP A 715 33.75 17.14 0.98
C TRP A 715 34.85 16.40 1.74
N ARG A 716 36.11 16.83 1.60
CA ARG A 716 37.27 16.26 2.30
C ARG A 716 37.28 16.54 3.81
N ASP A 717 36.57 17.57 4.27
CA ASP A 717 36.51 18.00 5.68
C ASP A 717 35.28 17.41 6.41
N SER A 718 34.75 16.27 5.93
CA SER A 718 33.59 15.60 6.53
C SER A 718 33.81 15.40 8.03
N ARG A 719 33.03 16.10 8.85
CA ARG A 719 33.04 15.94 10.31
C ARG A 719 32.23 14.72 10.76
N THR A 720 31.58 14.01 9.85
CA THR A 720 30.86 12.77 10.10
C THR A 720 31.82 11.59 10.19
N ALA A 721 31.48 10.60 11.03
CA ALA A 721 32.25 9.36 11.11
C ALA A 721 31.98 8.43 9.91
N ASP A 722 30.96 8.72 9.09
CA ASP A 722 30.38 7.79 8.10
C ASP A 722 30.90 7.96 6.66
N GLY A 723 31.64 9.03 6.35
CA GLY A 723 32.01 9.33 4.96
C GLY A 723 30.84 9.95 4.17
N VAL A 724 30.15 9.14 3.36
CA VAL A 724 29.00 9.55 2.51
C VAL A 724 27.82 8.58 2.69
N LEU A 725 26.64 9.04 2.32
CA LEU A 725 25.37 8.32 2.33
C LEU A 725 24.91 8.05 0.91
N VAL A 726 24.18 6.95 0.71
CA VAL A 726 23.63 6.54 -0.59
C VAL A 726 22.14 6.23 -0.44
N GLY A 727 21.35 6.62 -1.43
CA GLY A 727 19.92 6.32 -1.54
C GLY A 727 19.27 7.17 -2.63
N ASP A 728 18.06 6.83 -3.08
CA ASP A 728 17.27 7.62 -4.03
C ASP A 728 16.58 8.79 -3.33
N PHE A 729 17.25 9.94 -3.22
CA PHE A 729 16.71 11.11 -2.52
C PHE A 729 15.78 11.95 -3.40
N ASN A 730 15.66 11.64 -4.70
CA ASN A 730 14.87 12.42 -5.65
C ASN A 730 13.77 11.63 -6.38
N ARG A 731 13.63 10.36 -6.04
CA ARG A 731 12.68 9.40 -6.59
C ARG A 731 12.77 9.29 -8.09
N ASP A 732 13.98 9.38 -8.62
CA ASP A 732 14.23 9.17 -10.04
C ASP A 732 14.50 7.70 -10.40
N GLY A 733 14.45 6.81 -9.40
CA GLY A 733 14.68 5.38 -9.53
C GLY A 733 16.16 5.09 -9.75
N ARG A 734 17.03 5.89 -9.12
CA ARG A 734 18.48 5.69 -9.05
C ARG A 734 18.98 6.18 -7.72
N ASP A 735 20.04 5.56 -7.23
CA ASP A 735 20.74 6.02 -6.05
C ASP A 735 21.51 7.33 -6.31
N ASP A 736 21.46 8.25 -5.35
CA ASP A 736 22.29 9.44 -5.27
C ASP A 736 23.35 9.29 -4.17
N ILE A 737 24.37 10.17 -4.19
CA ILE A 737 25.38 10.24 -3.12
C ILE A 737 25.26 11.55 -2.37
N ILE A 738 25.17 11.48 -1.04
CA ILE A 738 25.09 12.63 -0.15
C ILE A 738 26.28 12.66 0.82
N GLY A 739 26.98 13.79 0.87
CA GLY A 739 28.12 14.02 1.76
C GLY A 739 27.96 15.26 2.65
N THR A 740 28.84 15.40 3.64
CA THR A 740 28.92 16.62 4.47
C THR A 740 30.09 17.52 4.07
N GLY A 741 29.82 18.81 3.88
CA GLY A 741 30.81 19.85 3.59
C GLY A 741 31.55 20.35 4.84
N ALA A 742 32.61 21.13 4.62
CA ALA A 742 33.49 21.68 5.68
C ALA A 742 32.78 22.57 6.71
N ALA A 743 31.64 23.18 6.35
CA ALA A 743 30.80 23.97 7.24
C ALA A 743 29.63 23.15 7.83
N GLY A 744 29.58 21.84 7.57
CA GLY A 744 28.54 20.91 8.02
C GLY A 744 27.26 20.92 7.17
N GLU A 745 27.32 21.48 5.96
CA GLU A 745 26.24 21.45 4.97
C GLU A 745 26.10 20.06 4.32
N TRP A 746 24.88 19.67 3.92
CA TRP A 746 24.66 18.47 3.10
C TRP A 746 24.79 18.82 1.62
N LEU A 747 25.53 17.99 0.88
CA LEU A 747 25.83 18.18 -0.54
C LEU A 747 25.49 16.88 -1.28
N THR A 748 24.82 16.97 -2.42
CA THR A 748 24.37 15.80 -3.19
C THR A 748 25.06 15.71 -4.56
N LEU A 749 25.26 14.48 -5.04
CA LEU A 749 25.63 14.14 -6.41
C LEU A 749 24.52 13.25 -6.96
N GLN A 750 23.78 13.74 -7.95
CA GLN A 750 22.64 13.02 -8.52
C GLN A 750 23.08 12.04 -9.62
N GLY A 751 22.46 10.86 -9.65
CA GLY A 751 22.60 9.89 -10.74
C GLY A 751 22.06 10.45 -12.05
N ASN A 752 22.89 10.55 -13.09
CA ASN A 752 22.40 10.82 -14.46
C ASN A 752 23.23 10.00 -15.46
N PRO A 753 22.59 9.23 -16.37
CA PRO A 753 23.26 8.30 -17.28
C PRO A 753 24.22 8.96 -18.30
N LEU A 754 24.24 10.29 -18.41
CA LEU A 754 25.08 10.98 -19.41
C LEU A 754 26.03 12.04 -18.85
N THR A 755 25.77 12.62 -17.67
CA THR A 755 26.63 13.63 -17.01
C THR A 755 26.31 13.77 -15.51
N TYR A 756 27.22 13.35 -14.62
CA TYR A 756 27.18 13.70 -13.18
C TYR A 756 27.63 15.17 -12.99
N ASP A 757 26.77 16.15 -13.30
CA ASP A 757 27.22 17.57 -13.41
C ASP A 757 26.42 18.58 -12.59
N THR A 758 25.47 18.15 -11.73
CA THR A 758 24.65 19.09 -10.96
C THR A 758 24.87 18.95 -9.46
N LEU A 759 25.83 19.71 -8.93
CA LEU A 759 25.96 19.92 -7.49
C LEU A 759 24.82 20.84 -7.02
N GLN A 760 23.76 20.29 -6.46
CA GLN A 760 22.69 21.09 -5.84
C GLN A 760 22.98 21.32 -4.34
N HIS A 761 22.82 22.57 -3.90
CA HIS A 761 22.96 22.94 -2.49
C HIS A 761 21.64 22.66 -1.76
N PHE A 762 21.60 21.63 -0.92
CA PHE A 762 20.40 21.24 -0.16
C PHE A 762 20.21 22.00 1.19
N GLY A 763 20.83 23.18 1.36
CA GLY A 763 20.61 24.07 2.51
C GLY A 763 21.61 23.96 3.67
N LEU A 764 21.66 25.01 4.51
CA LEU A 764 22.69 25.26 5.53
C LEU A 764 22.13 25.20 6.96
N GLN A 765 22.45 24.16 7.72
CA GLN A 765 22.70 24.20 9.18
C GLN A 765 23.59 23.00 9.57
N PRO A 766 24.75 23.22 10.20
CA PRO A 766 25.60 22.14 10.70
C PRO A 766 24.90 21.32 11.79
N LEU A 767 24.90 20.00 11.66
CA LEU A 767 24.51 19.06 12.72
C LEU A 767 25.48 19.07 13.94
N GLY A 768 26.48 19.95 13.94
CA GLY A 768 27.20 20.35 15.14
C GLY A 768 28.06 19.27 15.79
N GLY A 769 29.03 18.68 15.09
CA GLY A 769 30.00 17.75 15.69
C GLY A 769 30.15 16.46 14.90
N SER A 770 30.78 15.45 15.49
CA SER A 770 30.82 14.10 14.93
C SER A 770 29.42 13.48 15.05
N SER A 771 28.83 13.13 13.92
CA SER A 771 27.52 12.48 13.83
C SER A 771 27.65 11.15 13.11
N ARG A 772 26.71 10.23 13.41
CA ARG A 772 26.43 9.04 12.62
C ARG A 772 25.05 9.13 11.99
N SER A 773 24.92 8.77 10.72
CA SER A 773 23.68 8.95 9.95
C SER A 773 23.29 7.68 9.21
N VAL A 774 21.99 7.54 9.00
CA VAL A 774 21.33 6.43 8.33
C VAL A 774 20.34 6.98 7.30
N VAL A 775 20.15 6.25 6.22
CA VAL A 775 19.26 6.60 5.10
C VAL A 775 18.07 5.66 5.13
N GLY A 776 16.91 6.14 4.70
CA GLY A 776 15.69 5.36 4.50
C GLY A 776 14.51 6.30 4.27
N ASP A 777 13.45 5.87 3.60
CA ASP A 777 12.17 6.57 3.47
C ASP A 777 11.37 6.61 4.81
N TYR A 778 11.81 7.45 5.74
CA TYR A 778 11.29 7.49 7.11
C TYR A 778 9.84 8.01 7.19
N ASP A 779 9.31 8.68 6.16
CA ASP A 779 7.92 9.16 6.14
C ASP A 779 7.02 8.59 5.05
N GLY A 780 7.52 7.61 4.30
CA GLY A 780 6.75 6.83 3.34
C GLY A 780 6.39 7.61 2.09
N ASP A 781 7.09 8.71 1.78
CA ASP A 781 6.81 9.49 0.58
C ASP A 781 7.51 8.95 -0.67
N GLY A 782 8.38 7.96 -0.50
CA GLY A 782 9.14 7.28 -1.55
C GLY A 782 10.45 7.96 -1.92
N ASP A 783 10.80 9.07 -1.27
CA ASP A 783 12.14 9.66 -1.33
C ASP A 783 12.96 9.09 -0.15
N SER A 784 14.25 8.86 -0.35
CA SER A 784 15.16 8.56 0.76
C SER A 784 15.27 9.77 1.68
N ASP A 785 15.15 9.55 2.99
CA ASP A 785 15.36 10.54 4.04
C ASP A 785 16.64 10.25 4.83
N ILE A 786 17.03 11.15 5.74
CA ILE A 786 18.20 10.96 6.62
C ILE A 786 17.81 11.11 8.08
N VAL A 787 18.23 10.16 8.90
CA VAL A 787 18.26 10.28 10.36
C VAL A 787 19.72 10.36 10.82
N SER A 788 20.05 11.38 11.63
CA SER A 788 21.41 11.59 12.15
C SER A 788 21.43 11.72 13.67
N LEU A 789 22.31 10.96 14.33
CA LEU A 789 22.64 11.11 15.75
C LEU A 789 23.94 11.91 15.92
N ASN A 790 23.88 12.98 16.68
CA ASN A 790 25.06 13.70 17.12
C ASN A 790 25.74 12.97 18.30
N LEU A 791 26.94 12.44 18.08
CA LEU A 791 27.66 11.61 19.06
C LEU A 791 28.18 12.39 20.27
N ALA A 792 28.29 13.72 20.17
CA ALA A 792 28.73 14.55 21.29
C ALA A 792 27.60 14.93 22.24
N THR A 793 26.35 14.97 21.75
CA THR A 793 25.20 15.50 22.48
C THR A 793 24.06 14.50 22.65
N GLY A 794 24.09 13.36 21.95
CA GLY A 794 22.98 12.39 21.90
C GLY A 794 21.73 12.94 21.21
N ARG A 795 21.84 14.02 20.44
CA ARG A 795 20.70 14.62 19.73
C ARG A 795 20.41 13.91 18.42
N LEU A 796 19.16 13.53 18.21
CA LEU A 796 18.66 12.96 16.96
C LEU A 796 18.07 14.08 16.09
N PHE A 797 18.32 13.99 14.79
CA PHE A 797 17.81 14.90 13.78
C PHE A 797 17.28 14.11 12.59
N THR A 798 16.21 14.62 11.97
CA THR A 798 15.77 14.17 10.65
C THR A 798 15.99 15.25 9.62
N ALA A 799 16.35 14.82 8.42
CA ALA A 799 16.31 15.61 7.21
C ALA A 799 15.44 14.85 6.21
N ARG A 800 14.22 15.33 6.01
CA ARG A 800 13.27 14.77 5.06
C ARG A 800 13.57 15.29 3.65
N SER A 801 13.74 14.43 2.67
CA SER A 801 13.87 14.84 1.28
C SER A 801 12.51 15.30 0.71
N THR A 802 12.56 16.07 -0.35
CA THR A 802 11.36 16.48 -1.11
C THR A 802 11.66 16.42 -2.62
N GLY A 803 12.60 15.55 -2.98
CA GLY A 803 13.26 15.43 -4.27
C GLY A 803 14.09 16.62 -4.78
N GLY A 804 14.29 17.65 -3.97
CA GLY A 804 15.09 18.83 -4.38
C GLY A 804 15.67 19.67 -3.25
N PHE A 805 15.25 19.46 -2.01
CA PHE A 805 15.86 20.03 -0.81
C PHE A 805 15.56 19.13 0.41
N PHE A 806 16.27 19.35 1.53
CA PHE A 806 15.92 18.70 2.79
C PHE A 806 15.14 19.66 3.70
N GLN A 807 14.04 19.17 4.27
CA GLN A 807 13.40 19.80 5.42
C GLN A 807 13.95 19.19 6.71
N GLN A 808 14.67 20.00 7.49
CA GLN A 808 15.27 19.55 8.74
C GLN A 808 14.33 19.74 9.93
N PHE A 809 14.24 18.72 10.77
CA PHE A 809 13.52 18.77 12.04
C PHE A 809 14.43 18.38 13.21
N ASN A 810 14.26 19.08 14.33
CA ASN A 810 14.94 18.75 15.58
C ASN A 810 14.05 17.81 16.39
N VAL A 811 14.49 16.57 16.55
CA VAL A 811 13.64 15.48 17.00
C VAL A 811 13.69 15.30 18.52
N GLY A 812 14.86 15.53 19.14
CA GLY A 812 15.02 15.39 20.59
C GLY A 812 16.44 15.03 21.03
N THR A 813 16.57 14.59 22.28
CA THR A 813 17.81 14.03 22.85
C THR A 813 17.54 12.61 23.33
N ILE A 814 18.31 11.65 22.82
CA ILE A 814 18.38 10.32 23.43
C ILE A 814 19.64 10.30 24.29
N SER A 815 19.48 10.14 25.60
CA SER A 815 20.59 10.11 26.56
C SER A 815 21.14 8.69 26.70
N GLY A 816 22.46 8.52 26.61
CA GLY A 816 23.12 7.26 26.95
C GLY A 816 24.08 6.70 25.91
N PHE A 817 24.05 7.21 24.67
CA PHE A 817 24.82 6.67 23.55
C PHE A 817 26.25 7.25 23.42
N GLY A 818 27.18 6.39 23.01
CA GLY A 818 28.53 6.72 22.55
C GLY A 818 28.78 6.33 21.08
N PRO A 819 29.95 6.67 20.51
CA PRO A 819 30.31 6.38 19.11
C PRO A 819 30.39 4.88 18.75
N GLU A 820 30.44 4.02 19.77
CA GLU A 820 30.55 2.56 19.67
C GLU A 820 29.20 1.84 19.56
N ASP A 821 28.10 2.58 19.70
CA ASP A 821 26.73 2.06 19.75
C ASP A 821 26.02 2.06 18.38
N PHE A 822 26.74 2.44 17.31
CA PHE A 822 26.28 2.23 15.94
C PHE A 822 27.13 1.14 15.28
N LEU A 823 26.45 0.19 14.64
CA LEU A 823 27.08 -0.70 13.67
C LEU A 823 26.95 -0.14 12.25
N GLY A 824 27.86 -0.52 11.39
CA GLY A 824 27.94 -0.05 10.00
C GLY A 824 26.89 -0.63 9.05
N SER A 825 25.75 -1.11 9.55
CA SER A 825 24.71 -1.78 8.74
C SER A 825 23.41 -0.95 8.65
N GLY A 826 23.53 0.36 8.47
CA GLY A 826 22.46 1.18 7.89
C GLY A 826 21.22 1.53 8.73
N GLU A 827 20.77 0.76 9.72
CA GLU A 827 19.40 0.98 10.28
C GLU A 827 19.23 0.77 11.81
N ILE A 828 20.29 0.37 12.54
CA ILE A 828 20.17 -0.04 13.96
C ILE A 828 21.05 0.78 14.91
N LEU A 829 20.45 1.28 15.99
CA LEU A 829 21.13 1.87 17.16
C LEU A 829 21.16 0.87 18.33
N ARG A 830 22.34 0.65 18.94
CA ARG A 830 22.54 -0.18 20.15
C ARG A 830 22.52 0.65 21.43
#